data_AF-L0RIX9-F1
#
_entry.id   AF-L0RIX9-F1
#
_cell.length_a   1.000
_cell.length_b   1.000
_cell.length_c   1.000
_cell.angle_alpha   90.00
_cell.angle_beta   90.00
_cell.angle_gamma   90.00
#
_symmetry.space_group_name_H-M   'P 1'
#
loop_
_entity.id
_entity.type
_entity.pdbx_description
1 polymer ?
#
loop_
_entity_poly.entity_id
_entity_poly.type
_entity_poly.pdbx_seq_one_letter_code
_entity_poly.pdbx_strand_id
1 'polypeptide(L)'
;MADTILKPIGLIPETDETGQAPAATPALFNGPFGKTQNNFDALEPIVQDVIAAKGSASSLASKMETVESAIGNLETSDAVSVSKAVRLAWKRSDEGYAVEQFSPNMTLIEFDPISVTRTVQGDDSVDVESTKTLKVGNTYVISGNGRQESVTVAEILNATRFKADANLTHTLDAGKMGQTDWQIHAGYAIAPTGGVYYSSAMSVLRYYGNGMLDIRRDNNEGKLTVKVRTKGGGWQDAVLLETVEEESETRNEFYKLPVGGIVELQLVADKEIKVDYLMVYTSPEAGRAYPVAQPANLTPAHSAVSVVDPVTLTGTKPRSLYGIAIASVTVQIATDSNMQNIIHSATVDNPSGEFSYTTPSGTVEVEKNYFWDFYYTDEDGNTSPASKATGFSTASVFEYVVPPMVISPANGSADVMAPLTVRLSDFAAFGSADTHAASRIEASNTPDFSSILFDSGEVAPDADIRITEADGLAVSTDLYLRPYHKGTNLGWSAAGPTCKVRLADAFFLNYWGDGSDGDAVINNRVELPSVTNGDMVVKNYRNLTIEAGGVLTVANQCRGMLLYVSGDLTLNGSIEMDSKGCRCNPADAIVTSFTPLPASDGKGVGEGGLVFARTKRGNGESGSSDLSGCGLAAVAAEANQSTVSDGIMLTIARDNEAGKRGGDGGGPGGPGGFGGGAGGGAGRGGGSSASGVNTAGTGAGGSSADGGGAGTGTPPQSGGAGGCGGAGGLIIIFVKGSILIGNTGKIYFGSPNGGNNGGQGRGGAGGGRDSGNGGGNAGGKGGIDGGNGYAYGGGGGGAGSCFSGGSGGGASKYSLSTSWVGGISYDGGGGGGAGSNLLLAYAGNYTNHGSIENFGGQGGPSSHVSYVGSDGAAGVNLIVQIDV
;
A
#
# COMPACT_ATOMS: atom_id res chain seq x y z
N MET A 1 66.27 -44.93 34.27
CA MET A 1 65.62 -43.84 35.06
C MET A 1 64.09 -43.79 34.90
N ALA A 2 63.45 -44.75 34.20
CA ALA A 2 61.98 -44.80 34.08
C ALA A 2 61.27 -45.71 35.12
N ASP A 3 62.03 -46.51 35.88
CA ASP A 3 61.49 -47.59 36.73
C ASP A 3 61.25 -47.17 38.20
N THR A 4 61.59 -45.93 38.58
CA THR A 4 61.49 -45.44 39.96
C THR A 4 60.27 -44.52 40.19
N ILE A 5 59.56 -44.12 39.14
CA ILE A 5 58.45 -43.15 39.24
C ILE A 5 57.08 -43.82 39.00
N LEU A 6 57.00 -44.94 38.27
CA LEU A 6 55.71 -45.49 37.80
C LEU A 6 55.15 -46.68 38.60
N LYS A 7 55.95 -47.33 39.45
CA LYS A 7 55.48 -48.47 40.28
C LYS A 7 54.59 -48.13 41.50
N PRO A 8 54.62 -46.94 42.13
CA PRO A 8 53.79 -46.71 43.32
C PRO A 8 52.28 -46.47 43.05
N ILE A 9 51.85 -46.38 41.78
CA ILE A 9 50.47 -45.94 41.42
C ILE A 9 49.58 -47.10 40.93
N GLY A 10 50.04 -48.36 41.01
CA GLY A 10 49.19 -49.54 40.82
C GLY A 10 48.56 -49.72 39.44
N LEU A 11 49.11 -49.12 38.38
CA LEU A 11 48.52 -49.10 37.02
C LEU A 11 49.12 -50.13 36.04
N ILE A 12 49.89 -51.10 36.53
CA ILE A 12 50.27 -52.27 35.73
C ILE A 12 49.75 -53.50 36.44
N PRO A 13 48.74 -54.21 35.90
CA PRO A 13 48.40 -55.54 36.36
C PRO A 13 49.59 -56.47 36.07
N GLU A 14 50.03 -57.25 37.06
CA GLU A 14 50.94 -58.37 36.83
C GLU A 14 50.30 -59.33 35.82
N THR A 15 50.95 -59.50 34.66
CA THR A 15 50.61 -60.57 33.72
C THR A 15 51.05 -61.90 34.31
N ASP A 16 50.14 -62.86 34.42
CA ASP A 16 50.54 -64.25 34.66
C ASP A 16 51.24 -64.83 33.42
N GLU A 17 52.00 -65.90 33.65
CA GLU A 17 52.97 -66.50 32.72
C GLU A 17 52.34 -67.21 31.50
N THR A 18 51.07 -66.98 31.19
CA THR A 18 50.42 -67.60 30.02
C THR A 18 49.94 -66.63 28.95
N GLY A 19 50.11 -65.31 29.16
CA GLY A 19 50.02 -64.33 28.07
C GLY A 19 48.65 -64.22 27.38
N GLN A 20 47.55 -64.56 28.05
CA GLN A 20 46.21 -64.46 27.48
C GLN A 20 45.25 -63.73 28.43
N ALA A 21 44.73 -62.58 27.99
CA ALA A 21 43.79 -61.77 28.77
C ALA A 21 42.43 -62.50 28.93
N PRO A 22 41.86 -62.61 30.15
CA PRO A 22 40.56 -63.25 30.34
C PRO A 22 39.42 -62.37 29.81
N ALA A 23 38.61 -62.97 28.95
CA ALA A 23 37.36 -62.41 28.44
C ALA A 23 36.26 -62.50 29.51
N ALA A 24 35.96 -61.37 30.15
CA ALA A 24 34.63 -61.06 30.68
C ALA A 24 34.61 -59.59 31.12
N THR A 25 34.00 -58.73 30.31
CA THR A 25 33.56 -57.39 30.74
C THR A 25 32.22 -57.51 31.45
N PRO A 26 32.11 -57.19 32.77
CA PRO A 26 30.84 -56.82 33.36
C PRO A 26 30.51 -55.39 32.93
N ALA A 27 29.26 -55.19 32.52
CA ALA A 27 28.69 -53.96 31.97
C ALA A 27 28.56 -52.80 32.99
N LEU A 28 29.68 -52.32 33.54
CA LEU A 28 29.71 -51.20 34.49
C LEU A 28 30.66 -50.05 34.12
N PHE A 29 31.27 -50.06 32.93
CA PHE A 29 32.16 -48.98 32.46
C PHE A 29 31.80 -48.38 31.10
N ASN A 30 30.54 -48.47 30.64
CA ASN A 30 30.03 -47.60 29.57
C ASN A 30 29.63 -46.22 30.12
N GLY A 31 30.56 -45.62 30.87
CA GLY A 31 30.56 -44.22 31.29
C GLY A 31 31.74 -43.46 30.66
N PRO A 32 31.88 -42.15 30.88
CA PRO A 32 32.52 -41.18 29.98
C PRO A 32 34.06 -41.25 29.84
N PHE A 33 34.68 -42.40 30.09
CA PHE A 33 36.12 -42.63 29.94
C PHE A 33 36.54 -43.25 28.60
N GLY A 34 35.58 -43.66 27.75
CA GLY A 34 35.84 -44.11 26.37
C GLY A 34 36.37 -43.03 25.42
N LYS A 35 36.45 -41.77 25.86
CA LYS A 35 37.04 -40.67 25.07
C LYS A 35 38.56 -40.53 25.23
N THR A 36 39.18 -41.23 26.17
CA THR A 36 40.63 -41.12 26.41
C THR A 36 41.46 -42.05 25.53
N GLN A 37 40.92 -43.20 25.12
CA GLN A 37 41.63 -44.14 24.24
C GLN A 37 41.74 -43.61 22.80
N ASN A 38 40.67 -43.01 22.27
CA ASN A 38 40.65 -42.40 20.93
C ASN A 38 41.60 -41.19 20.80
N ASN A 39 42.02 -40.58 21.91
CA ASN A 39 42.99 -39.48 21.90
C ASN A 39 44.44 -39.98 21.85
N PHE A 40 44.74 -41.20 22.30
CA PHE A 40 46.08 -41.78 22.21
C PHE A 40 46.35 -42.34 20.80
N ASP A 41 45.35 -42.91 20.13
CA ASP A 41 45.48 -43.36 18.74
C ASP A 41 45.67 -42.16 17.76
N ALA A 42 45.21 -40.97 18.14
CA ALA A 42 45.44 -39.73 17.40
C ALA A 42 46.84 -39.09 17.65
N LEU A 43 47.55 -39.53 18.69
CA LEU A 43 48.89 -39.05 19.04
C LEU A 43 50.02 -39.89 18.41
N GLU A 44 49.75 -41.13 18.01
CA GLU A 44 50.70 -42.01 17.32
C GLU A 44 51.33 -41.38 16.05
N PRO A 45 50.56 -40.78 15.11
CA PRO A 45 51.15 -40.11 13.94
C PRO A 45 51.95 -38.86 14.32
N ILE A 46 51.54 -38.12 15.37
CA ILE A 46 52.24 -36.92 15.85
C ILE A 46 53.58 -37.30 16.49
N VAL A 47 53.63 -38.41 17.22
CA VAL A 47 54.86 -38.95 17.81
C VAL A 47 55.80 -39.44 16.71
N GLN A 48 55.29 -40.08 15.65
CA GLN A 48 56.09 -40.46 14.47
C GLN A 48 56.62 -39.25 13.70
N ASP A 49 55.84 -38.17 13.56
CA ASP A 49 56.26 -36.91 12.95
C ASP A 49 57.36 -36.19 13.77
N VAL A 50 57.26 -36.25 15.11
CA VAL A 50 58.29 -35.70 16.02
C VAL A 50 59.58 -36.54 16.00
N ILE A 51 59.48 -37.87 15.84
CA ILE A 51 60.62 -38.76 15.66
C ILE A 51 61.30 -38.52 14.30
N ALA A 52 60.53 -38.27 13.23
CA ALA A 52 61.04 -37.92 11.90
C ALA A 52 61.69 -36.52 11.86
N ALA A 53 61.19 -35.56 12.65
CA ALA A 53 61.76 -34.22 12.77
C ALA A 53 63.08 -34.19 13.58
N LYS A 54 63.37 -35.21 14.39
CA LYS A 54 64.63 -35.31 15.17
C LYS A 54 65.84 -35.79 14.35
N GLY A 55 65.70 -36.10 13.06
CA GLY A 55 66.68 -36.86 12.28
C GLY A 55 67.89 -36.12 11.68
N SER A 56 67.82 -34.82 11.36
CA SER A 56 69.01 -33.99 10.99
C SER A 56 68.61 -32.54 10.72
N ALA A 57 69.49 -31.57 10.99
CA ALA A 57 69.28 -30.15 10.68
C ALA A 57 68.95 -29.90 9.18
N SER A 58 69.41 -30.78 8.29
CA SER A 58 69.11 -30.76 6.85
C SER A 58 67.64 -31.03 6.52
N SER A 59 66.93 -31.90 7.27
CA SER A 59 65.51 -32.18 6.98
C SER A 59 64.58 -31.10 7.50
N LEU A 60 64.97 -30.40 8.57
CA LEU A 60 64.28 -29.20 9.04
C LEU A 60 64.49 -28.03 8.07
N ALA A 61 65.72 -27.82 7.58
CA ALA A 61 66.02 -26.80 6.58
C ALA A 61 65.20 -27.00 5.29
N SER A 62 65.14 -28.22 4.74
CA SER A 62 64.32 -28.49 3.55
C SER A 62 62.82 -28.34 3.79
N LYS A 63 62.32 -28.64 5.01
CA LYS A 63 60.93 -28.39 5.37
C LYS A 63 60.63 -26.91 5.56
N MET A 64 61.56 -26.14 6.15
CA MET A 64 61.45 -24.68 6.24
C MET A 64 61.45 -24.04 4.86
N GLU A 65 62.31 -24.49 3.94
CA GLU A 65 62.34 -24.05 2.55
C GLU A 65 61.03 -24.38 1.80
N THR A 66 60.43 -25.54 2.09
CA THR A 66 59.12 -25.93 1.55
C THR A 66 57.99 -25.03 2.10
N VAL A 67 58.01 -24.71 3.40
CA VAL A 67 57.03 -23.82 4.04
C VAL A 67 57.20 -22.38 3.57
N GLU A 68 58.44 -21.89 3.45
CA GLU A 68 58.76 -20.58 2.88
C GLU A 68 58.27 -20.48 1.44
N SER A 69 58.48 -21.52 0.63
CA SER A 69 57.95 -21.59 -0.73
C SER A 69 56.41 -21.62 -0.75
N ALA A 70 55.77 -22.37 0.16
CA ALA A 70 54.31 -22.42 0.28
C ALA A 70 53.69 -21.08 0.73
N ILE A 71 54.34 -20.38 1.67
CA ILE A 71 53.94 -19.04 2.13
C ILE A 71 54.12 -18.03 0.99
N GLY A 72 55.27 -18.05 0.30
CA GLY A 72 55.51 -17.19 -0.86
C GLY A 72 54.47 -17.40 -1.97
N ASN A 73 54.09 -18.65 -2.24
CA ASN A 73 53.02 -18.96 -3.21
C ASN A 73 51.64 -18.47 -2.74
N LEU A 74 51.37 -18.46 -1.43
CA LEU A 74 50.10 -17.97 -0.88
C LEU A 74 50.02 -16.45 -0.91
N GLU A 75 51.09 -15.74 -0.55
CA GLU A 75 51.16 -14.28 -0.57
C GLU A 75 51.03 -13.69 -1.98
N THR A 76 51.45 -14.46 -2.97
CA THR A 76 51.39 -14.11 -4.40
C THR A 76 50.16 -14.70 -5.12
N SER A 77 49.29 -15.38 -4.38
CA SER A 77 48.08 -16.00 -4.94
C SER A 77 47.06 -14.96 -5.41
N ASP A 78 46.23 -15.36 -6.37
CA ASP A 78 45.14 -14.54 -6.92
C ASP A 78 44.15 -14.11 -5.84
N ALA A 79 43.84 -15.00 -4.89
CA ALA A 79 42.91 -14.71 -3.81
C ALA A 79 43.40 -13.56 -2.92
N VAL A 80 44.70 -13.53 -2.61
CA VAL A 80 45.31 -12.44 -1.83
C VAL A 80 45.32 -11.15 -2.67
N SER A 81 45.69 -11.22 -3.94
CA SER A 81 45.72 -10.06 -4.85
C SER A 81 44.33 -9.42 -5.01
N VAL A 82 43.30 -10.23 -5.23
CA VAL A 82 41.89 -9.80 -5.28
C VAL A 82 41.47 -9.18 -3.95
N SER A 83 41.81 -9.80 -2.82
CA SER A 83 41.44 -9.25 -1.51
C SER A 83 42.06 -7.87 -1.25
N LYS A 84 43.30 -7.65 -1.68
CA LYS A 84 44.00 -6.36 -1.61
C LYS A 84 43.34 -5.35 -2.54
N ALA A 85 43.04 -5.74 -3.78
CA ALA A 85 42.39 -4.89 -4.78
C ALA A 85 41.00 -4.43 -4.30
N VAL A 86 40.19 -5.32 -3.74
CA VAL A 86 38.87 -5.01 -3.20
C VAL A 86 38.95 -4.07 -2.00
N ARG A 87 39.87 -4.31 -1.06
CA ARG A 87 40.08 -3.41 0.09
C ARG A 87 40.53 -2.01 -0.35
N LEU A 88 41.41 -1.96 -1.36
CA LEU A 88 41.87 -0.70 -1.91
C LEU A 88 40.74 0.01 -2.67
N ALA A 89 39.92 -0.72 -3.42
CA ALA A 89 38.70 -0.21 -4.04
C ALA A 89 37.75 0.38 -2.99
N TRP A 90 37.42 -0.32 -1.92
CA TRP A 90 36.59 0.23 -0.84
C TRP A 90 37.17 1.48 -0.17
N LYS A 91 38.50 1.61 -0.15
CA LYS A 91 39.19 2.79 0.38
C LYS A 91 39.18 3.96 -0.61
N ARG A 92 39.09 3.72 -1.93
CA ARG A 92 39.44 4.72 -2.97
C ARG A 92 38.42 4.93 -4.09
N SER A 93 37.55 3.96 -4.43
CA SER A 93 36.55 4.09 -5.49
C SER A 93 35.28 3.24 -5.27
N ASP A 94 34.11 3.90 -5.42
CA ASP A 94 32.79 3.27 -5.41
C ASP A 94 32.24 3.02 -6.84
N GLU A 95 32.85 3.65 -7.86
CA GLU A 95 32.30 3.70 -9.22
C GLU A 95 33.21 3.04 -10.29
N GLY A 96 34.41 2.61 -9.90
CA GLY A 96 35.30 1.82 -10.77
C GLY A 96 36.78 2.04 -10.49
N TYR A 97 37.59 0.98 -10.66
CA TYR A 97 39.04 1.04 -10.50
C TYR A 97 39.76 0.16 -11.53
N ALA A 98 41.01 0.50 -11.81
CA ALA A 98 41.99 -0.35 -12.48
C ALA A 98 43.24 -0.42 -11.59
N VAL A 99 43.81 -1.61 -11.39
CA VAL A 99 44.93 -1.81 -10.47
C VAL A 99 46.03 -2.65 -11.12
N GLU A 100 47.26 -2.23 -10.90
CA GLU A 100 48.48 -2.99 -11.15
C GLU A 100 49.04 -3.43 -9.79
N GLN A 101 49.12 -4.75 -9.57
CA GLN A 101 49.79 -5.34 -8.41
C GLN A 101 50.99 -6.18 -8.81
N PHE A 102 51.41 -6.12 -10.09
CA PHE A 102 52.55 -6.86 -10.62
C PHE A 102 52.43 -8.38 -10.40
N SER A 103 51.20 -8.89 -10.36
CA SER A 103 50.90 -10.32 -10.28
C SER A 103 50.27 -10.79 -11.60
N PRO A 104 50.41 -12.07 -11.98
CA PRO A 104 49.99 -12.57 -13.30
C PRO A 104 48.53 -12.26 -13.67
N ASN A 105 47.64 -12.17 -12.67
CA ASN A 105 46.21 -11.95 -12.87
C ASN A 105 45.71 -10.55 -12.43
N MET A 106 46.60 -9.68 -11.93
CA MET A 106 46.31 -8.29 -11.58
C MET A 106 47.42 -7.38 -12.12
N THR A 107 47.57 -7.40 -13.45
CA THR A 107 48.52 -6.54 -14.16
C THR A 107 47.84 -5.71 -15.23
N LEU A 108 48.34 -4.50 -15.45
CA LEU A 108 47.94 -3.63 -16.55
C LEU A 108 48.88 -3.79 -17.76
N ILE A 109 49.82 -4.73 -17.71
CA ILE A 109 50.67 -5.13 -18.84
C ILE A 109 49.91 -6.16 -19.69
N GLU A 110 49.86 -5.96 -21.01
CA GLU A 110 49.07 -6.77 -21.96
C GLU A 110 49.78 -8.06 -22.39
N PHE A 111 51.12 -8.09 -22.42
CA PHE A 111 51.89 -9.27 -22.83
C PHE A 111 53.29 -9.30 -22.23
N ASP A 112 53.85 -10.51 -22.12
CA ASP A 112 55.21 -10.75 -21.63
C ASP A 112 56.29 -10.17 -22.57
N PRO A 113 57.41 -9.63 -22.05
CA PRO A 113 58.47 -9.06 -22.87
C PRO A 113 58.99 -10.01 -23.97
N ILE A 114 58.98 -9.53 -25.21
CA ILE A 114 59.44 -10.23 -26.40
C ILE A 114 60.97 -10.16 -26.48
N SER A 115 61.63 -11.23 -26.92
CA SER A 115 63.07 -11.20 -27.16
C SER A 115 63.41 -10.36 -28.38
N VAL A 116 64.30 -9.39 -28.21
CA VAL A 116 64.91 -8.62 -29.32
C VAL A 116 66.13 -9.39 -29.79
N THR A 117 66.16 -9.74 -31.06
CA THR A 117 67.28 -10.45 -31.69
C THR A 117 68.35 -9.47 -32.15
N ARG A 118 67.95 -8.31 -32.69
CA ARG A 118 68.91 -7.30 -33.14
C ARG A 118 68.31 -5.90 -33.28
N THR A 119 69.07 -4.89 -32.89
CA THR A 119 68.91 -3.49 -33.30
C THR A 119 70.21 -2.96 -33.88
N VAL A 120 70.16 -1.93 -34.73
CA VAL A 120 71.34 -1.26 -35.29
C VAL A 120 71.23 0.24 -35.06
N GLN A 121 72.23 0.84 -34.43
CA GLN A 121 72.29 2.29 -34.25
C GLN A 121 72.25 3.02 -35.59
N GLY A 122 71.35 4.00 -35.71
CA GLY A 122 71.16 4.79 -36.92
C GLY A 122 70.22 4.16 -37.96
N ASP A 123 69.69 2.96 -37.69
CA ASP A 123 68.65 2.28 -38.49
C ASP A 123 67.29 2.37 -37.78
N ASP A 124 66.19 2.23 -38.51
CA ASP A 124 64.82 2.22 -37.97
C ASP A 124 64.21 0.81 -37.93
N SER A 125 64.97 -0.23 -38.29
CA SER A 125 64.49 -1.62 -38.26
C SER A 125 64.89 -2.35 -36.96
N VAL A 126 63.94 -3.10 -36.40
CA VAL A 126 64.12 -3.90 -35.18
C VAL A 126 63.76 -5.36 -35.45
N ASP A 127 64.71 -6.26 -35.17
CA ASP A 127 64.52 -7.72 -35.24
C ASP A 127 64.09 -8.28 -33.88
N VAL A 128 62.97 -8.99 -33.87
CA VAL A 128 62.35 -9.61 -32.68
C VAL A 128 61.98 -11.06 -32.93
N GLU A 129 61.83 -11.82 -31.85
CA GLU A 129 61.40 -13.22 -31.90
C GLU A 129 59.99 -13.39 -32.52
N SER A 130 59.08 -12.44 -32.27
CA SER A 130 57.72 -12.45 -32.80
C SER A 130 57.11 -11.05 -32.80
N THR A 131 56.42 -10.66 -33.86
CA THR A 131 55.66 -9.40 -33.95
C THR A 131 54.18 -9.56 -33.62
N LYS A 132 53.71 -10.76 -33.24
CA LYS A 132 52.27 -11.07 -33.09
C LYS A 132 51.52 -10.21 -32.07
N THR A 133 52.18 -9.78 -30.99
CA THR A 133 51.59 -8.98 -29.91
C THR A 133 51.81 -7.48 -30.10
N LEU A 134 52.61 -7.09 -31.09
CA LEU A 134 52.91 -5.69 -31.38
C LEU A 134 51.78 -5.04 -32.17
N LYS A 135 51.50 -3.77 -31.87
CA LYS A 135 50.48 -2.96 -32.57
C LYS A 135 51.14 -1.74 -33.18
N VAL A 136 50.84 -1.49 -34.45
CA VAL A 136 51.27 -0.26 -35.14
C VAL A 136 50.69 0.96 -34.41
N GLY A 137 51.54 1.97 -34.17
CA GLY A 137 51.22 3.19 -33.43
C GLY A 137 51.43 3.09 -31.91
N ASN A 138 51.72 1.91 -31.37
CA ASN A 138 52.02 1.75 -29.95
C ASN A 138 53.51 1.94 -29.66
N THR A 139 53.79 2.55 -28.51
CA THR A 139 55.14 2.77 -27.98
C THR A 139 55.51 1.66 -27.01
N TYR A 140 56.72 1.14 -27.12
CA TYR A 140 57.28 0.09 -26.28
C TYR A 140 58.70 0.47 -25.85
N VAL A 141 59.24 -0.22 -24.85
CA VAL A 141 60.61 -0.03 -24.38
C VAL A 141 61.43 -1.22 -24.83
N ILE A 142 62.56 -0.97 -25.49
CA ILE A 142 63.61 -1.94 -25.75
C ILE A 142 64.68 -1.77 -24.67
N SER A 143 65.07 -2.86 -24.01
CA SER A 143 66.12 -2.86 -23.00
C SER A 143 67.10 -4.03 -23.16
N GLY A 144 68.39 -3.79 -22.88
CA GLY A 144 69.44 -4.79 -22.98
C GLY A 144 70.83 -4.21 -22.70
N ASN A 145 71.72 -4.99 -22.08
CA ASN A 145 73.10 -4.58 -21.75
C ASN A 145 73.20 -3.24 -20.98
N GLY A 146 72.25 -2.97 -20.08
CA GLY A 146 72.19 -1.71 -19.31
C GLY A 146 71.78 -0.48 -20.13
N ARG A 147 71.26 -0.67 -21.35
CA ARG A 147 70.71 0.39 -22.20
C ARG A 147 69.21 0.20 -22.35
N GLN A 148 68.50 1.30 -22.57
CA GLN A 148 67.07 1.33 -22.80
C GLN A 148 66.70 2.43 -23.79
N GLU A 149 65.66 2.20 -24.59
CA GLU A 149 65.14 3.17 -25.57
C GLU A 149 63.64 2.93 -25.80
N SER A 150 62.85 4.00 -25.83
CA SER A 150 61.42 3.92 -26.20
C SER A 150 61.27 4.01 -27.72
N VAL A 151 60.50 3.12 -28.32
CA VAL A 151 60.27 3.04 -29.76
C VAL A 151 58.78 2.91 -30.07
N THR A 152 58.28 3.65 -31.06
CA THR A 152 56.91 3.45 -31.56
C THR A 152 56.94 2.59 -32.81
N VAL A 153 56.06 1.58 -32.88
CA VAL A 153 55.98 0.70 -34.06
C VAL A 153 55.31 1.47 -35.20
N ALA A 154 56.07 1.88 -36.22
CA ALA A 154 55.55 2.54 -37.40
C ALA A 154 54.91 1.55 -38.40
N GLU A 155 55.51 0.37 -38.57
CA GLU A 155 55.04 -0.65 -39.51
C GLU A 155 55.52 -2.05 -39.10
N ILE A 156 54.68 -3.08 -39.23
CA ILE A 156 55.11 -4.48 -39.07
C ILE A 156 55.52 -5.02 -40.45
N LEU A 157 56.82 -5.27 -40.64
CA LEU A 157 57.37 -5.70 -41.93
C LEU A 157 57.14 -7.20 -42.19
N ASN A 158 57.27 -8.02 -41.14
CA ASN A 158 56.98 -9.46 -41.18
C ASN A 158 56.82 -10.04 -39.75
N ALA A 159 56.81 -11.36 -39.62
CA ALA A 159 56.60 -12.07 -38.35
C ALA A 159 57.70 -11.84 -37.29
N THR A 160 58.89 -11.36 -37.68
CA THR A 160 60.06 -11.21 -36.79
C THR A 160 60.75 -9.85 -36.93
N ARG A 161 60.14 -8.89 -37.65
CA ARG A 161 60.73 -7.58 -37.89
C ARG A 161 59.66 -6.49 -38.00
N PHE A 162 59.93 -5.35 -37.38
CA PHE A 162 59.13 -4.15 -37.51
C PHE A 162 60.01 -2.92 -37.75
N LYS A 163 59.37 -1.83 -38.19
CA LYS A 163 59.96 -0.52 -38.40
C LYS A 163 59.55 0.42 -37.25
N ALA A 164 60.51 1.06 -36.61
CA ALA A 164 60.31 2.11 -35.61
C ALA A 164 59.99 3.45 -36.28
N ASP A 165 59.41 4.39 -35.53
CA ASP A 165 59.09 5.75 -35.97
C ASP A 165 60.30 6.68 -36.06
N ALA A 166 61.43 6.28 -35.47
CA ALA A 166 62.69 7.00 -35.49
C ALA A 166 63.88 6.03 -35.56
N ASN A 167 65.04 6.55 -35.97
CA ASN A 167 66.29 5.79 -35.97
C ASN A 167 66.70 5.47 -34.52
N LEU A 168 67.09 4.22 -34.30
CA LEU A 168 67.53 3.70 -33.01
C LEU A 168 68.86 4.33 -32.60
N THR A 169 69.00 4.65 -31.32
CA THR A 169 70.23 5.24 -30.78
C THR A 169 71.25 4.19 -30.37
N HIS A 170 70.86 2.91 -30.30
CA HIS A 170 71.71 1.82 -29.82
C HIS A 170 71.64 0.53 -30.67
N THR A 171 72.80 -0.07 -30.91
CA THR A 171 72.92 -1.46 -31.40
C THR A 171 72.86 -2.43 -30.22
N LEU A 172 71.97 -3.41 -30.31
CA LEU A 172 71.81 -4.52 -29.36
C LEU A 172 71.82 -5.84 -30.14
N ASP A 173 72.66 -6.79 -29.73
CA ASP A 173 72.71 -8.15 -30.30
C ASP A 173 71.83 -9.14 -29.53
N ALA A 174 71.23 -8.69 -28.43
CA ALA A 174 70.19 -9.37 -27.65
C ALA A 174 69.53 -8.35 -26.70
N GLY A 175 68.23 -8.47 -26.50
CA GLY A 175 67.49 -7.62 -25.55
C GLY A 175 66.08 -8.11 -25.29
N LYS A 176 65.30 -7.31 -24.57
CA LYS A 176 63.87 -7.50 -24.33
C LYS A 176 63.10 -6.27 -24.79
N MET A 177 61.89 -6.49 -25.28
CA MET A 177 60.98 -5.44 -25.68
C MET A 177 59.61 -5.68 -25.06
N GLY A 178 59.07 -4.68 -24.39
CA GLY A 178 57.76 -4.78 -23.76
C GLY A 178 57.17 -3.42 -23.45
N GLN A 179 56.09 -3.40 -22.69
CA GLN A 179 55.52 -2.15 -22.19
C GLN A 179 56.34 -1.54 -21.05
N THR A 180 57.27 -2.29 -20.46
CA THR A 180 58.14 -1.79 -19.41
C THR A 180 59.49 -2.51 -19.43
N ASP A 181 60.52 -1.82 -18.94
CA ASP A 181 61.82 -2.39 -18.58
C ASP A 181 62.01 -2.52 -17.06
N TRP A 182 60.95 -2.29 -16.28
CA TRP A 182 60.93 -2.53 -14.85
C TRP A 182 61.07 -4.02 -14.57
N GLN A 183 61.75 -4.35 -13.48
CA GLN A 183 61.88 -5.72 -13.01
C GLN A 183 60.59 -6.08 -12.28
N ILE A 184 59.78 -6.97 -12.85
CA ILE A 184 58.49 -7.38 -12.31
C ILE A 184 58.70 -8.56 -11.37
N HIS A 185 58.26 -8.41 -10.12
CA HIS A 185 58.23 -9.45 -9.10
C HIS A 185 56.78 -9.69 -8.69
N ALA A 186 56.47 -10.86 -8.14
CA ALA A 186 55.11 -11.12 -7.70
C ALA A 186 54.73 -10.20 -6.52
N GLY A 187 53.86 -9.21 -6.78
CA GLY A 187 53.38 -8.26 -5.79
C GLY A 187 54.13 -6.92 -5.71
N TYR A 188 55.17 -6.69 -6.52
CA TYR A 188 55.87 -5.40 -6.64
C TYR A 188 56.73 -5.33 -7.91
N ALA A 189 57.20 -4.14 -8.28
CA ALA A 189 58.18 -3.94 -9.34
C ALA A 189 59.34 -3.05 -8.88
N ILE A 190 60.51 -3.24 -9.47
CA ILE A 190 61.67 -2.36 -9.30
C ILE A 190 61.88 -1.61 -10.62
N ALA A 191 61.63 -0.31 -10.59
CA ALA A 191 61.92 0.60 -11.69
C ALA A 191 63.41 0.96 -11.63
N PRO A 192 64.24 0.61 -12.63
CA PRO A 192 65.64 1.06 -12.68
C PRO A 192 65.71 2.57 -12.92
N THR A 193 66.89 3.16 -12.74
CA THR A 193 67.13 4.57 -13.08
C THR A 193 66.88 4.82 -14.57
N GLY A 194 65.98 5.75 -14.88
CA GLY A 194 65.49 6.02 -16.24
C GLY A 194 64.35 5.10 -16.68
N GLY A 195 64.08 4.00 -15.96
CA GLY A 195 63.15 2.94 -16.36
C GLY A 195 61.75 3.45 -16.64
N VAL A 196 61.11 2.87 -17.65
CA VAL A 196 59.84 3.31 -18.21
C VAL A 196 58.78 2.23 -18.06
N TYR A 197 57.56 2.63 -17.72
CA TYR A 197 56.38 1.78 -17.67
C TYR A 197 55.24 2.39 -18.48
N TYR A 198 54.67 1.62 -19.39
CA TYR A 198 53.44 1.94 -20.12
C TYR A 198 52.31 1.00 -19.68
N SER A 199 51.14 1.55 -19.31
CA SER A 199 49.97 0.71 -19.05
C SER A 199 49.29 0.28 -20.35
N SER A 200 48.47 -0.77 -20.28
CA SER A 200 47.41 -1.00 -21.28
C SER A 200 46.33 0.08 -21.19
N ALA A 201 45.47 0.12 -22.21
CA ALA A 201 44.36 1.06 -22.28
C ALA A 201 43.26 0.68 -21.27
N MET A 202 43.00 1.58 -20.31
CA MET A 202 42.03 1.39 -19.24
C MET A 202 40.73 2.12 -19.54
N SER A 203 39.59 1.45 -19.37
CA SER A 203 38.25 2.02 -19.56
C SER A 203 37.65 2.62 -18.28
N VAL A 204 38.40 2.60 -17.16
CA VAL A 204 37.91 3.05 -15.83
C VAL A 204 37.41 4.49 -15.82
N LEU A 205 37.98 5.37 -16.65
CA LEU A 205 37.57 6.78 -16.75
C LEU A 205 36.65 7.06 -17.93
N ARG A 206 36.05 6.04 -18.57
CA ARG A 206 35.32 6.19 -19.86
C ARG A 206 34.25 7.29 -19.85
N TYR A 207 33.59 7.49 -18.72
CA TYR A 207 32.48 8.44 -18.55
C TYR A 207 32.88 9.71 -17.79
N TYR A 208 34.17 9.89 -17.49
CA TYR A 208 34.67 10.98 -16.65
C TYR A 208 35.61 11.86 -17.47
N GLY A 209 35.66 13.15 -17.12
CA GLY A 209 36.58 14.12 -17.75
C GLY A 209 38.00 14.12 -17.15
N ASN A 210 38.18 13.48 -16.00
CA ASN A 210 39.42 13.39 -15.24
C ASN A 210 39.42 12.11 -14.38
N GLY A 211 40.50 11.87 -13.64
CA GLY A 211 40.60 10.77 -12.68
C GLY A 211 41.76 10.96 -11.70
N MET A 212 42.01 9.92 -10.92
CA MET A 212 43.07 9.88 -9.91
C MET A 212 43.96 8.66 -10.12
N LEU A 213 45.23 8.78 -9.73
CA LEU A 213 46.20 7.70 -9.67
C LEU A 213 46.84 7.67 -8.28
N ASP A 214 46.73 6.54 -7.58
CA ASP A 214 47.42 6.24 -6.32
C ASP A 214 48.61 5.31 -6.63
N ILE A 215 49.82 5.73 -6.25
CA ILE A 215 51.05 4.95 -6.38
C ILE A 215 51.59 4.65 -4.99
N ARG A 216 51.67 3.36 -4.63
CA ARG A 216 52.40 2.92 -3.43
C ARG A 216 53.82 2.56 -3.80
N ARG A 217 54.79 3.17 -3.13
CA ARG A 217 56.22 2.94 -3.37
C ARG A 217 57.06 3.13 -2.10
N ASP A 218 58.34 2.80 -2.20
CA ASP A 218 59.32 3.04 -1.15
C ASP A 218 59.57 4.54 -0.86
N ASN A 219 60.10 4.81 0.34
CA ASN A 219 60.38 6.18 0.83
C ASN A 219 61.71 6.76 0.33
N ASN A 220 62.30 6.20 -0.74
CA ASN A 220 63.57 6.67 -1.25
C ASN A 220 63.46 8.07 -1.91
N GLU A 221 64.57 8.71 -2.28
CA GLU A 221 64.52 10.06 -2.88
C GLU A 221 64.16 10.09 -4.38
N GLY A 222 63.98 8.94 -5.02
CA GLY A 222 63.61 8.85 -6.43
C GLY A 222 62.23 9.43 -6.69
N LYS A 223 62.00 9.94 -7.90
CA LYS A 223 60.75 10.54 -8.38
C LYS A 223 60.25 9.82 -9.62
N LEU A 224 58.93 9.73 -9.73
CA LEU A 224 58.24 9.26 -10.92
C LEU A 224 57.68 10.45 -11.69
N THR A 225 58.06 10.57 -12.96
CA THR A 225 57.34 11.42 -13.91
C THR A 225 56.15 10.64 -14.41
N VAL A 226 54.94 11.10 -14.08
CA VAL A 226 53.68 10.44 -14.46
C VAL A 226 53.01 11.24 -15.56
N LYS A 227 52.71 10.57 -16.68
CA LYS A 227 51.91 11.12 -17.77
C LYS A 227 50.72 10.23 -18.08
N VAL A 228 49.68 10.85 -18.61
CA VAL A 228 48.45 10.19 -19.03
C VAL A 228 48.04 10.70 -20.41
N ARG A 229 47.45 9.84 -21.22
CA ARG A 229 46.78 10.22 -22.46
C ARG A 229 45.46 9.49 -22.62
N THR A 230 44.51 10.10 -23.30
CA THR A 230 43.37 9.36 -23.87
C THR A 230 43.87 8.59 -25.09
N LYS A 231 43.30 7.42 -25.39
CA LYS A 231 43.68 6.60 -26.55
C LYS A 231 43.64 7.43 -27.85
N GLY A 232 44.81 7.56 -28.50
CA GLY A 232 44.99 8.37 -29.71
C GLY A 232 45.25 9.86 -29.49
N GLY A 233 45.27 10.33 -28.24
CA GLY A 233 45.64 11.68 -27.83
C GLY A 233 47.12 11.83 -27.47
N GLY A 234 47.56 13.07 -27.20
CA GLY A 234 48.91 13.37 -26.72
C GLY A 234 49.11 13.10 -25.23
N TRP A 235 50.35 12.85 -24.82
CA TRP A 235 50.75 12.71 -23.42
C TRP A 235 50.62 14.04 -22.67
N GLN A 236 49.98 13.99 -21.49
CA GLN A 236 49.81 15.11 -20.58
C GLN A 236 50.36 14.75 -19.20
N ASP A 237 51.00 15.70 -18.53
CA ASP A 237 51.55 15.48 -17.20
C ASP A 237 50.43 15.34 -16.17
N ALA A 238 50.51 14.30 -15.33
CA ALA A 238 49.66 14.17 -14.16
C ALA A 238 50.15 15.09 -13.04
N VAL A 239 49.24 15.66 -12.27
CA VAL A 239 49.59 16.62 -11.20
C VAL A 239 49.66 15.88 -9.88
N LEU A 240 50.84 15.78 -9.28
CA LEU A 240 50.98 15.29 -7.89
C LEU A 240 50.23 16.23 -6.95
N LEU A 241 49.25 15.70 -6.23
CA LEU A 241 48.42 16.42 -5.28
C LEU A 241 48.99 16.32 -3.87
N GLU A 242 49.29 15.10 -3.45
CA GLU A 242 49.74 14.83 -2.09
C GLU A 242 50.62 13.57 -2.03
N THR A 243 51.45 13.52 -0.98
CA THR A 243 52.27 12.38 -0.60
C THR A 243 52.00 12.06 0.85
N VAL A 244 51.63 10.81 1.14
CA VAL A 244 51.30 10.34 2.49
C VAL A 244 52.28 9.23 2.87
N GLU A 245 53.08 9.46 3.89
CA GLU A 245 53.97 8.44 4.45
C GLU A 245 53.18 7.50 5.38
N GLU A 246 53.45 6.19 5.32
CA GLU A 246 52.85 5.21 6.24
C GLU A 246 53.92 4.53 7.12
N GLU A 247 53.48 3.90 8.22
CA GLU A 247 54.30 3.16 9.19
C GLU A 247 54.91 1.88 8.58
N SER A 248 55.81 1.98 7.60
CA SER A 248 56.55 0.83 7.00
C SER A 248 57.54 1.23 5.88
N GLU A 249 58.23 2.36 5.97
CA GLU A 249 59.20 2.83 4.95
C GLU A 249 58.63 2.95 3.52
N THR A 250 57.32 3.08 3.40
CA THR A 250 56.60 3.25 2.14
C THR A 250 55.66 4.45 2.21
N ARG A 251 55.31 4.99 1.04
CA ARG A 251 54.45 6.16 0.87
C ARG A 251 53.48 5.96 -0.28
N ASN A 252 52.35 6.66 -0.18
CA ASN A 252 51.41 6.84 -1.26
C ASN A 252 51.61 8.19 -1.90
N GLU A 253 51.60 8.23 -3.22
CA GLU A 253 51.58 9.46 -4.00
C GLU A 253 50.30 9.51 -4.83
N PHE A 254 49.57 10.62 -4.70
CA PHE A 254 48.28 10.80 -5.34
C PHE A 254 48.40 11.81 -6.46
N TYR A 255 48.12 11.37 -7.68
CA TYR A 255 48.18 12.20 -8.87
C TYR A 255 46.78 12.45 -9.44
N LYS A 256 46.49 13.70 -9.78
CA LYS A 256 45.33 14.07 -10.59
C LYS A 256 45.65 13.82 -12.06
N LEU A 257 44.80 13.04 -12.71
CA LEU A 257 44.84 12.82 -14.15
C LEU A 257 43.99 13.90 -14.84
N PRO A 258 44.57 14.80 -15.65
CA PRO A 258 43.85 15.92 -16.27
C PRO A 258 42.88 15.51 -17.38
N VAL A 259 42.84 14.24 -17.75
CA VAL A 259 41.99 13.67 -18.79
C VAL A 259 41.28 12.41 -18.31
N GLY A 260 40.14 12.10 -18.91
CA GLY A 260 39.46 10.82 -18.77
C GLY A 260 39.19 10.15 -20.12
N GLY A 261 38.15 9.33 -20.20
CA GLY A 261 37.91 8.43 -21.34
C GLY A 261 38.62 7.09 -21.19
N ILE A 262 39.05 6.51 -22.31
CA ILE A 262 39.93 5.34 -22.30
C ILE A 262 41.36 5.85 -22.22
N VAL A 263 42.04 5.60 -21.09
CA VAL A 263 43.33 6.23 -20.76
C VAL A 263 44.49 5.24 -20.70
N GLU A 264 45.69 5.73 -20.97
CA GLU A 264 46.96 5.01 -20.84
C GLU A 264 47.93 5.84 -20.00
N LEU A 265 48.76 5.16 -19.19
CA LEU A 265 49.77 5.79 -18.34
C LEU A 265 51.17 5.58 -18.90
N GLN A 266 52.03 6.58 -18.67
CA GLN A 266 53.48 6.48 -18.80
C GLN A 266 54.11 6.92 -17.48
N LEU A 267 54.97 6.08 -16.92
CA LEU A 267 55.75 6.39 -15.73
C LEU A 267 57.23 6.26 -16.05
N VAL A 268 58.03 7.25 -15.62
CA VAL A 268 59.49 7.26 -15.80
C VAL A 268 60.16 7.54 -14.47
N ALA A 269 61.05 6.66 -14.03
CA ALA A 269 61.78 6.80 -12.78
C ALA A 269 63.09 7.57 -12.99
N ASP A 270 63.40 8.57 -12.16
CA ASP A 270 64.66 9.31 -12.24
C ASP A 270 65.83 8.63 -11.50
N LYS A 271 65.50 7.68 -10.61
CA LYS A 271 66.38 6.83 -9.82
C LYS A 271 65.73 5.46 -9.69
N GLU A 272 66.43 4.50 -9.10
CA GLU A 272 65.82 3.22 -8.76
C GLU A 272 64.67 3.42 -7.74
N ILE A 273 63.49 2.84 -8.00
CA ILE A 273 62.30 2.97 -7.16
C ILE A 273 61.61 1.61 -7.07
N LYS A 274 61.28 1.16 -5.86
CA LYS A 274 60.40 0.01 -5.65
C LYS A 274 58.94 0.47 -5.60
N VAL A 275 58.10 -0.07 -6.49
CA VAL A 275 56.66 0.22 -6.57
C VAL A 275 55.87 -1.02 -6.18
N ASP A 276 55.00 -0.91 -5.19
CA ASP A 276 54.17 -2.03 -4.73
C ASP A 276 52.88 -2.16 -5.56
N TYR A 277 52.21 -1.05 -5.86
CA TYR A 277 51.03 -1.04 -6.74
C TYR A 277 50.79 0.31 -7.41
N LEU A 278 50.01 0.28 -8.50
CA LEU A 278 49.39 1.44 -9.14
C LEU A 278 47.87 1.27 -9.13
N MET A 279 47.10 2.31 -8.81
CA MET A 279 45.65 2.26 -8.89
C MET A 279 45.08 3.51 -9.55
N VAL A 280 44.34 3.32 -10.64
CA VAL A 280 43.57 4.38 -11.30
C VAL A 280 42.11 4.28 -10.90
N TYR A 281 41.50 5.41 -10.53
CA TYR A 281 40.11 5.48 -10.09
C TYR A 281 39.43 6.80 -10.45
N THR A 282 38.10 6.83 -10.36
CA THR A 282 37.27 8.00 -10.68
C THR A 282 37.43 9.10 -9.62
N SER A 283 37.21 10.36 -10.02
CA SER A 283 37.20 11.52 -9.10
C SER A 283 35.74 11.91 -8.89
N PRO A 284 35.03 11.23 -7.97
CA PRO A 284 35.31 11.37 -6.54
C PRO A 284 36.03 10.17 -5.89
N GLU A 285 36.96 10.46 -4.96
CA GLU A 285 37.51 9.46 -4.03
C GLU A 285 36.37 8.72 -3.31
N ALA A 286 36.38 7.38 -3.29
CA ALA A 286 35.68 6.68 -2.21
C ALA A 286 36.32 7.06 -0.88
N GLY A 287 35.48 7.22 0.13
CA GLY A 287 35.91 7.63 1.47
C GLY A 287 35.53 9.06 1.87
N ARG A 288 35.07 9.91 0.93
CA ARG A 288 34.03 10.89 1.28
C ARG A 288 32.70 10.33 0.82
N ALA A 289 32.20 9.35 1.57
CA ALA A 289 30.77 9.33 1.79
C ALA A 289 30.43 10.69 2.41
N TYR A 290 30.03 11.66 1.59
CA TYR A 290 29.40 12.84 2.14
C TYR A 290 28.18 12.31 2.89
N PRO A 291 28.09 12.52 4.22
CA PRO A 291 26.92 12.08 4.97
C PRO A 291 25.62 12.58 4.33
N VAL A 292 25.72 13.65 3.54
CA VAL A 292 24.69 14.20 2.68
C VAL A 292 25.15 14.21 1.21
N ALA A 293 24.37 13.59 0.32
CA ALA A 293 24.66 13.51 -1.11
C ALA A 293 24.68 14.89 -1.79
N GLN A 294 25.53 15.04 -2.81
CA GLN A 294 25.57 16.24 -3.64
C GLN A 294 24.23 16.43 -4.39
N PRO A 295 23.62 17.62 -4.33
CA PRO A 295 22.40 17.92 -5.07
C PRO A 295 22.62 18.15 -6.57
N ALA A 296 21.54 18.07 -7.34
CA ALA A 296 21.49 18.53 -8.74
C ALA A 296 20.40 19.58 -8.98
N ASN A 297 20.72 20.54 -9.85
CA ASN A 297 19.84 21.64 -10.27
C ASN A 297 18.82 21.13 -11.28
N LEU A 298 17.55 21.48 -11.09
CA LEU A 298 16.46 21.09 -12.00
C LEU A 298 15.93 22.30 -12.79
N THR A 299 15.56 23.38 -12.10
CA THR A 299 15.00 24.59 -12.72
C THR A 299 15.58 25.84 -12.06
N PRO A 300 15.98 26.88 -12.80
CA PRO A 300 16.15 26.91 -14.25
C PRO A 300 17.16 25.88 -14.73
N ALA A 301 16.85 25.21 -15.84
CA ALA A 301 17.78 24.28 -16.49
C ALA A 301 19.00 25.02 -17.05
N HIS A 302 20.08 24.29 -17.32
CA HIS A 302 21.28 24.89 -17.89
C HIS A 302 20.99 25.59 -19.22
N SER A 303 21.40 26.86 -19.34
CA SER A 303 21.13 27.74 -20.49
C SER A 303 19.66 28.08 -20.69
N ALA A 304 18.84 28.03 -19.63
CA ALA A 304 17.49 28.57 -19.68
C ALA A 304 17.52 30.06 -20.05
N VAL A 305 16.58 30.49 -20.89
CA VAL A 305 16.44 31.89 -21.35
C VAL A 305 15.10 32.45 -20.89
N SER A 306 14.99 33.77 -20.88
CA SER A 306 13.76 34.49 -20.52
C SER A 306 13.26 34.18 -19.10
N VAL A 307 14.18 33.95 -18.16
CA VAL A 307 13.86 33.77 -16.74
C VAL A 307 13.45 35.11 -16.13
N VAL A 308 12.32 35.15 -15.43
CA VAL A 308 11.80 36.36 -14.79
C VAL A 308 12.22 36.44 -13.31
N ASP A 309 12.24 37.65 -12.76
CA ASP A 309 12.35 37.90 -11.32
C ASP A 309 10.96 37.91 -10.67
N PRO A 310 10.77 37.35 -9.47
CA PRO A 310 11.70 36.50 -8.74
C PRO A 310 11.93 35.13 -9.40
N VAL A 311 13.15 34.61 -9.24
CA VAL A 311 13.55 33.33 -9.84
C VAL A 311 13.16 32.18 -8.92
N THR A 312 12.42 31.20 -9.46
CA THR A 312 12.14 29.93 -8.77
C THR A 312 13.23 28.92 -9.09
N LEU A 313 13.99 28.54 -8.06
CA LEU A 313 15.07 27.55 -8.09
C LEU A 313 14.56 26.21 -7.52
N THR A 314 14.61 25.14 -8.32
CA THR A 314 14.22 23.80 -7.89
C THR A 314 15.35 22.80 -8.04
N GLY A 315 15.47 21.90 -7.07
CA GLY A 315 16.57 20.94 -6.98
C GLY A 315 16.12 19.54 -6.57
N THR A 316 16.98 18.54 -6.81
CA THR A 316 16.74 17.15 -6.40
C THR A 316 16.49 17.03 -4.90
N LYS A 317 15.62 16.11 -4.47
CA LYS A 317 15.41 15.81 -3.05
C LYS A 317 16.72 15.51 -2.29
N PRO A 318 16.84 15.92 -1.01
CA PRO A 318 17.99 15.58 -0.21
C PRO A 318 18.11 14.08 0.01
N ARG A 319 19.34 13.58 0.13
CA ARG A 319 19.64 12.21 0.51
C ARG A 319 20.78 12.20 1.52
N SER A 320 20.49 11.79 2.76
CA SER A 320 21.52 11.48 3.75
C SER A 320 21.84 9.98 3.70
N LEU A 321 23.13 9.63 3.74
CA LEU A 321 23.59 8.24 3.73
C LEU A 321 23.08 7.45 4.94
N TYR A 322 22.93 8.11 6.09
CA TYR A 322 22.49 7.50 7.36
C TYR A 322 21.01 7.77 7.68
N GLY A 323 20.27 8.36 6.75
CA GLY A 323 18.86 8.71 6.96
C GLY A 323 18.65 9.83 7.99
N ILE A 324 19.70 10.59 8.33
CA ILE A 324 19.63 11.77 9.20
C ILE A 324 18.83 12.86 8.47
N ALA A 325 17.99 13.58 9.21
CA ALA A 325 17.21 14.67 8.66
C ALA A 325 18.12 15.82 8.21
N ILE A 326 17.67 16.55 7.18
CA ILE A 326 18.38 17.74 6.71
C ILE A 326 17.95 18.94 7.54
N ALA A 327 18.93 19.62 8.15
CA ALA A 327 18.71 20.83 8.92
C ALA A 327 18.52 22.06 8.03
N SER A 328 19.26 22.16 6.92
CA SER A 328 19.11 23.31 6.01
C SER A 328 19.59 23.07 4.58
N VAL A 329 19.14 23.93 3.66
CA VAL A 329 19.74 24.18 2.34
C VAL A 329 20.30 25.58 2.31
N THR A 330 21.51 25.75 1.76
CA THR A 330 21.98 27.06 1.33
C THR A 330 21.98 27.13 -0.19
N VAL A 331 21.39 28.20 -0.73
CA VAL A 331 21.28 28.49 -2.17
C VAL A 331 22.02 29.77 -2.49
N GLN A 332 22.73 29.79 -3.61
CA GLN A 332 23.52 30.95 -4.04
C GLN A 332 23.28 31.28 -5.51
N ILE A 333 23.32 32.57 -5.85
CA ILE A 333 23.29 33.09 -7.21
C ILE A 333 24.49 34.01 -7.42
N ALA A 334 25.20 33.85 -8.53
CA ALA A 334 26.37 34.62 -8.90
C ALA A 334 26.30 35.14 -10.34
N THR A 335 27.14 36.12 -10.68
CA THR A 335 27.27 36.65 -12.06
C THR A 335 28.32 35.90 -12.90
N ASP A 336 29.02 34.91 -12.33
CA ASP A 336 30.05 34.12 -13.00
C ASP A 336 29.91 32.63 -12.72
N SER A 337 30.42 31.80 -13.64
CA SER A 337 30.28 30.34 -13.59
C SER A 337 31.13 29.66 -12.52
N ASN A 338 32.08 30.38 -11.91
CA ASN A 338 32.96 29.85 -10.86
C ASN A 338 32.44 30.19 -9.46
N MET A 339 31.23 30.76 -9.37
CA MET A 339 30.55 31.16 -8.13
C MET A 339 31.40 32.09 -7.25
N GLN A 340 32.17 33.00 -7.85
CA GLN A 340 33.03 33.94 -7.10
C GLN A 340 32.29 35.25 -6.74
N ASN A 341 31.41 35.73 -7.61
CA ASN A 341 30.68 36.99 -7.45
C ASN A 341 29.22 36.70 -7.09
N ILE A 342 29.01 36.22 -5.86
CA ILE A 342 27.67 35.92 -5.32
C ILE A 342 26.90 37.23 -5.11
N ILE A 343 25.75 37.35 -5.76
CA ILE A 343 24.82 38.47 -5.62
C ILE A 343 23.64 38.15 -4.69
N HIS A 344 23.37 36.87 -4.45
CA HIS A 344 22.32 36.41 -3.53
C HIS A 344 22.73 35.11 -2.85
N SER A 345 22.47 35.01 -1.55
CA SER A 345 22.67 33.80 -0.76
C SER A 345 21.56 33.72 0.28
N ALA A 346 20.94 32.55 0.41
CA ALA A 346 19.89 32.31 1.39
C ALA A 346 20.01 30.90 1.97
N THR A 347 19.62 30.77 3.24
CA THR A 347 19.52 29.49 3.93
C THR A 347 18.06 29.20 4.25
N VAL A 348 17.60 28.00 3.93
CA VAL A 348 16.25 27.50 4.18
C VAL A 348 16.34 26.34 5.16
N ASP A 349 15.65 26.45 6.29
CA ASP A 349 15.67 25.43 7.33
C ASP A 349 14.70 24.27 7.04
N ASN A 350 15.09 23.07 7.46
CA ASN A 350 14.31 21.82 7.44
C ASN A 350 13.57 21.51 6.13
N PRO A 351 14.27 21.46 4.98
CA PRO A 351 13.64 21.12 3.72
C PRO A 351 13.18 19.65 3.72
N SER A 352 11.89 19.42 3.52
CA SER A 352 11.33 18.08 3.28
C SER A 352 10.89 17.94 1.82
N GLY A 353 11.34 16.87 1.15
CA GLY A 353 10.99 16.61 -0.26
C GLY A 353 11.90 17.28 -1.30
N GLU A 354 11.38 17.49 -2.51
CA GLU A 354 12.09 18.24 -3.56
C GLU A 354 12.28 19.70 -3.12
N PHE A 355 13.49 20.22 -3.32
CA PHE A 355 13.80 21.59 -2.92
C PHE A 355 13.18 22.58 -3.91
N SER A 356 12.50 23.60 -3.39
CA SER A 356 12.00 24.74 -4.16
C SER A 356 12.21 26.02 -3.36
N TYR A 357 12.84 27.01 -3.97
CA TYR A 357 13.11 28.32 -3.38
C TYR A 357 12.84 29.41 -4.41
N THR A 358 12.10 30.45 -4.01
CA THR A 358 11.87 31.63 -4.86
C THR A 358 12.66 32.80 -4.29
N THR A 359 13.47 33.46 -5.13
CA THR A 359 14.27 34.62 -4.70
C THR A 359 13.38 35.77 -4.25
N PRO A 360 13.88 36.71 -3.43
CA PRO A 360 13.22 38.01 -3.26
C PRO A 360 13.09 38.73 -4.62
N SER A 361 12.14 39.65 -4.69
CA SER A 361 12.05 40.56 -5.84
C SER A 361 13.27 41.49 -5.88
N GLY A 362 13.75 41.75 -7.10
CA GLY A 362 14.90 42.61 -7.38
C GLY A 362 16.24 41.89 -7.20
N THR A 363 16.26 40.56 -7.10
CA THR A 363 17.50 39.79 -6.97
C THR A 363 18.29 39.77 -8.28
N VAL A 364 17.60 39.67 -9.42
CA VAL A 364 18.23 39.67 -10.75
C VAL A 364 17.76 40.87 -11.56
N GLU A 365 18.58 41.30 -12.53
CA GLU A 365 18.25 42.36 -13.48
C GLU A 365 17.86 41.77 -14.85
N VAL A 366 17.10 42.52 -15.65
CA VAL A 366 16.71 42.14 -17.02
C VAL A 366 17.92 41.98 -17.94
N GLU A 367 17.81 41.11 -18.94
CA GLU A 367 18.82 40.87 -19.99
C GLU A 367 20.25 40.55 -19.49
N LYS A 368 20.38 39.86 -18.35
CA LYS A 368 21.66 39.43 -17.77
C LYS A 368 21.77 37.92 -17.63
N ASN A 369 23.01 37.45 -17.54
CA ASN A 369 23.34 36.05 -17.28
C ASN A 369 23.72 35.85 -15.81
N TYR A 370 23.18 34.81 -15.20
CA TYR A 370 23.46 34.42 -13.83
C TYR A 370 23.74 32.93 -13.74
N PHE A 371 24.42 32.52 -12.67
CA PHE A 371 24.70 31.13 -12.33
C PHE A 371 24.19 30.86 -10.92
N TRP A 372 23.67 29.67 -10.67
CA TRP A 372 23.21 29.29 -9.35
C TRP A 372 23.68 27.90 -8.94
N ASP A 373 23.85 27.72 -7.64
CA ASP A 373 24.10 26.44 -7.00
C ASP A 373 23.40 26.36 -5.63
N PHE A 374 23.41 25.18 -5.02
CA PHE A 374 22.97 24.97 -3.66
C PHE A 374 23.63 23.74 -3.04
N TYR A 375 23.57 23.65 -1.70
CA TYR A 375 24.03 22.50 -0.94
C TYR A 375 23.16 22.28 0.31
N TYR A 376 23.13 21.03 0.78
CA TYR A 376 22.44 20.59 1.99
C TYR A 376 23.38 20.51 3.20
N THR A 377 22.84 20.75 4.39
CA THR A 377 23.47 20.51 5.70
C THR A 377 22.54 19.67 6.57
N ASP A 378 23.01 18.55 7.12
CA ASP A 378 22.22 17.71 8.04
C ASP A 378 22.18 18.24 9.48
N GLU A 379 21.34 17.64 10.33
CA GLU A 379 21.22 17.99 11.76
C GLU A 379 22.51 17.78 12.57
N ASP A 380 23.43 16.96 12.07
CA ASP A 380 24.75 16.75 12.67
C ASP A 380 25.77 17.81 12.19
N GLY A 381 25.36 18.73 11.32
CA GLY A 381 26.19 19.81 10.77
C GLY A 381 27.06 19.40 9.58
N ASN A 382 26.90 18.20 9.03
CA ASN A 382 27.63 17.77 7.85
C ASN A 382 27.05 18.41 6.59
N THR A 383 27.92 19.01 5.79
CA THR A 383 27.54 19.73 4.56
C THR A 383 27.92 18.93 3.31
N SER A 384 26.98 18.79 2.38
CA SER A 384 27.22 18.22 1.04
C SER A 384 28.11 19.14 0.17
N PRO A 385 28.72 18.63 -0.91
CA PRO A 385 29.28 19.49 -1.95
C PRO A 385 28.18 20.37 -2.57
N ALA A 386 28.54 21.58 -3.01
CA ALA A 386 27.65 22.38 -3.85
C ALA A 386 27.30 21.64 -5.14
N SER A 387 26.06 21.76 -5.58
CA SER A 387 25.64 21.34 -6.91
C SER A 387 26.51 21.96 -8.00
N LYS A 388 26.55 21.37 -9.19
CA LYS A 388 27.22 22.00 -10.34
C LYS A 388 26.53 23.33 -10.68
N ALA A 389 27.30 24.42 -10.69
CA ALA A 389 26.82 25.75 -11.06
C ALA A 389 26.10 25.73 -12.42
N THR A 390 24.87 26.23 -12.44
CA THR A 390 23.98 26.18 -13.60
C THR A 390 23.62 27.59 -14.05
N GLY A 391 23.91 27.92 -15.32
CA GLY A 391 23.66 29.24 -15.89
C GLY A 391 22.25 29.42 -16.47
N PHE A 392 21.70 30.64 -16.37
CA PHE A 392 20.46 31.08 -17.03
C PHE A 392 20.53 32.56 -17.44
N SER A 393 19.67 32.98 -18.37
CA SER A 393 19.54 34.35 -18.86
C SER A 393 18.16 34.92 -18.53
N THR A 394 18.13 36.15 -18.02
CA THR A 394 16.87 36.82 -17.63
C THR A 394 16.11 37.42 -18.81
N ALA A 395 14.79 37.58 -18.65
CA ALA A 395 13.91 38.20 -19.64
C ALA A 395 14.22 39.68 -19.86
N SER A 396 13.73 40.23 -20.97
CA SER A 396 13.85 41.66 -21.30
C SER A 396 12.87 42.55 -20.53
N VAL A 397 11.85 41.96 -19.90
CA VAL A 397 10.83 42.62 -19.07
C VAL A 397 10.44 41.67 -17.94
N PHE A 398 10.26 42.17 -16.71
CA PHE A 398 9.82 41.40 -15.53
C PHE A 398 8.36 41.67 -15.13
N GLU A 399 7.58 42.31 -16.00
CA GLU A 399 6.16 42.53 -15.78
C GLU A 399 5.38 41.31 -16.26
N TYR A 400 4.60 40.68 -15.38
CA TYR A 400 3.79 39.51 -15.71
C TYR A 400 2.62 39.33 -14.75
N VAL A 401 1.63 38.55 -15.18
CA VAL A 401 0.52 38.11 -14.32
C VAL A 401 0.97 36.92 -13.49
N VAL A 402 0.83 37.02 -12.17
CA VAL A 402 1.21 35.94 -11.23
C VAL A 402 0.34 34.71 -11.51
N PRO A 403 0.94 33.51 -11.70
CA PRO A 403 0.18 32.29 -11.92
C PRO A 403 -0.76 31.97 -10.75
N PRO A 404 -2.04 31.63 -11.00
CA PRO A 404 -2.96 31.26 -9.94
C PRO A 404 -2.66 29.90 -9.31
N MET A 405 -3.21 29.66 -8.13
CA MET A 405 -3.27 28.34 -7.51
C MET A 405 -4.73 27.88 -7.41
N VAL A 406 -4.96 26.56 -7.50
CA VAL A 406 -6.27 25.98 -7.15
C VAL A 406 -6.40 25.97 -5.62
N ILE A 407 -7.39 26.70 -5.09
CA ILE A 407 -7.67 26.78 -3.64
C ILE A 407 -8.75 25.80 -3.19
N SER A 408 -9.65 25.40 -4.09
CA SER A 408 -10.63 24.36 -3.85
C SER A 408 -10.91 23.62 -5.16
N PRO A 409 -10.94 22.28 -5.17
CA PRO A 409 -10.57 21.37 -4.07
C PRO A 409 -9.07 21.48 -3.70
N ALA A 410 -8.73 21.06 -2.48
CA ALA A 410 -7.33 21.06 -2.03
C ALA A 410 -6.50 20.04 -2.83
N ASN A 411 -5.23 20.35 -3.11
CA ASN A 411 -4.33 19.41 -3.78
C ASN A 411 -4.22 18.08 -3.01
N GLY A 412 -4.35 16.96 -3.72
CA GLY A 412 -4.37 15.61 -3.15
C GLY A 412 -5.75 15.17 -2.62
N SER A 413 -6.80 15.97 -2.79
CA SER A 413 -8.15 15.58 -2.36
C SER A 413 -8.60 14.30 -3.07
N ALA A 414 -9.04 13.32 -2.28
CA ALA A 414 -9.61 12.07 -2.75
C ALA A 414 -11.14 12.13 -2.71
N ASP A 415 -11.78 11.26 -3.50
CA ASP A 415 -13.23 11.08 -3.55
C ASP A 415 -14.01 12.38 -3.80
N VAL A 416 -13.47 13.23 -4.68
CA VAL A 416 -14.15 14.47 -5.07
C VAL A 416 -15.29 14.16 -6.03
N MET A 417 -16.50 14.61 -5.70
CA MET A 417 -17.71 14.36 -6.48
C MET A 417 -17.81 15.27 -7.70
N ALA A 418 -18.42 14.78 -8.77
CA ALA A 418 -18.88 15.62 -9.88
C ALA A 418 -20.27 16.24 -9.56
N PRO A 419 -20.58 17.47 -10.00
CA PRO A 419 -19.72 18.38 -10.74
C PRO A 419 -18.62 18.98 -9.85
N LEU A 420 -17.38 18.89 -10.33
CA LEU A 420 -16.21 19.41 -9.66
C LEU A 420 -16.23 20.94 -9.78
N THR A 421 -16.37 21.63 -8.65
CA THR A 421 -16.30 23.11 -8.60
C THR A 421 -14.88 23.52 -8.20
N VAL A 422 -14.17 24.16 -9.12
CA VAL A 422 -12.81 24.63 -8.95
C VAL A 422 -12.79 26.13 -8.68
N ARG A 423 -12.11 26.52 -7.59
CA ARG A 423 -11.87 27.91 -7.24
C ARG A 423 -10.37 28.21 -7.27
N LEU A 424 -10.02 29.35 -7.85
CA LEU A 424 -8.64 29.82 -7.98
C LEU A 424 -8.30 30.88 -6.93
N SER A 425 -7.01 31.10 -6.70
CA SER A 425 -6.50 32.21 -5.90
C SER A 425 -6.79 33.56 -6.56
N ASP A 426 -6.80 34.62 -5.75
CA ASP A 426 -6.99 35.99 -6.22
C ASP A 426 -5.95 36.38 -7.28
N PHE A 427 -6.37 37.25 -8.21
CA PHE A 427 -5.50 37.78 -9.26
C PHE A 427 -4.41 38.69 -8.68
N ALA A 428 -3.19 38.54 -9.18
CA ALA A 428 -2.08 39.44 -8.89
C ALA A 428 -1.22 39.66 -10.13
N ALA A 429 -0.66 40.85 -10.26
CA ALA A 429 0.35 41.19 -11.26
C ALA A 429 1.65 41.61 -10.56
N PHE A 430 2.77 41.30 -11.19
CA PHE A 430 4.10 41.62 -10.69
C PHE A 430 4.80 42.63 -11.61
N GLY A 431 5.59 43.53 -11.04
CA GLY A 431 6.32 44.59 -11.76
C GLY A 431 5.46 45.80 -12.17
N SER A 432 4.17 45.61 -12.45
CA SER A 432 3.22 46.69 -12.72
C SER A 432 1.80 46.33 -12.27
N ALA A 433 0.92 47.32 -12.18
CA ALA A 433 -0.49 47.09 -11.90
C ALA A 433 -1.22 46.65 -13.18
N ASP A 434 -2.02 45.59 -13.08
CA ASP A 434 -2.92 45.15 -14.15
C ASP A 434 -4.29 44.79 -13.57
N THR A 435 -5.30 44.66 -14.42
CA THR A 435 -6.67 44.29 -14.03
C THR A 435 -7.02 42.89 -14.52
N HIS A 436 -7.66 42.10 -13.65
CA HIS A 436 -8.09 40.73 -13.94
C HIS A 436 -9.10 40.72 -15.10
N ALA A 437 -8.72 40.17 -16.24
CA ALA A 437 -9.55 40.09 -17.44
C ALA A 437 -10.32 38.78 -17.54
N ALA A 438 -9.68 37.64 -17.23
CA ALA A 438 -10.28 36.31 -17.29
C ALA A 438 -9.44 35.26 -16.54
N SER A 439 -10.04 34.12 -16.21
CA SER A 439 -9.32 32.90 -15.77
C SER A 439 -9.49 31.78 -16.80
N ARG A 440 -8.66 30.73 -16.70
CA ARG A 440 -8.82 29.48 -17.45
C ARG A 440 -8.29 28.30 -16.64
N ILE A 441 -8.89 27.13 -16.81
CA ILE A 441 -8.34 25.87 -16.29
C ILE A 441 -8.36 24.79 -17.35
N GLU A 442 -7.27 24.04 -17.41
CA GLU A 442 -7.17 22.81 -18.19
C GLU A 442 -7.16 21.62 -17.23
N ALA A 443 -7.87 20.56 -17.59
CA ALA A 443 -7.91 19.31 -16.86
C ALA A 443 -7.44 18.14 -17.74
N SER A 444 -6.66 17.24 -17.16
CA SER A 444 -6.04 16.10 -17.83
C SER A 444 -6.03 14.87 -16.92
N ASN A 445 -6.07 13.66 -17.48
CA ASN A 445 -5.81 12.41 -16.75
C ASN A 445 -4.32 12.03 -16.71
N THR A 446 -3.47 12.82 -17.36
CA THR A 446 -2.02 12.66 -17.40
C THR A 446 -1.34 13.86 -16.74
N PRO A 447 -0.31 13.64 -15.91
CA PRO A 447 0.38 14.72 -15.18
C PRO A 447 1.16 15.68 -16.10
N ASP A 448 1.47 15.25 -17.32
CA ASP A 448 2.20 16.04 -18.32
C ASP A 448 1.27 16.86 -19.24
N PHE A 449 -0.05 16.72 -19.08
CA PHE A 449 -1.07 17.36 -19.93
C PHE A 449 -0.89 17.02 -21.41
N SER A 450 -0.37 15.84 -21.74
CA SER A 450 -0.26 15.33 -23.11
C SER A 450 -1.63 15.11 -23.78
N SER A 451 -2.68 14.89 -22.97
CA SER A 451 -4.07 14.78 -23.41
C SER A 451 -4.99 15.61 -22.53
N ILE A 452 -5.47 16.76 -23.05
CA ILE A 452 -6.44 17.60 -22.35
C ILE A 452 -7.82 16.99 -22.48
N LEU A 453 -8.48 16.75 -21.34
CA LEU A 453 -9.86 16.25 -21.27
C LEU A 453 -10.86 17.40 -21.29
N PHE A 454 -10.56 18.48 -20.56
CA PHE A 454 -11.41 19.64 -20.43
C PHE A 454 -10.58 20.93 -20.44
N ASP A 455 -11.16 21.95 -21.06
CA ASP A 455 -10.66 23.31 -21.05
C ASP A 455 -11.85 24.24 -20.86
N SER A 456 -11.80 25.06 -19.81
CA SER A 456 -12.88 26.01 -19.51
C SER A 456 -13.02 27.11 -20.55
N GLY A 457 -12.00 27.34 -21.38
CA GLY A 457 -11.84 28.58 -22.13
C GLY A 457 -11.69 29.78 -21.19
N GLU A 458 -11.97 30.98 -21.70
CA GLU A 458 -11.99 32.22 -20.90
C GLU A 458 -13.25 32.29 -20.06
N VAL A 459 -13.08 32.18 -18.75
CA VAL A 459 -14.15 32.44 -17.76
C VAL A 459 -13.97 33.83 -17.16
N ALA A 460 -15.08 34.43 -16.76
CA ALA A 460 -15.08 35.74 -16.13
C ALA A 460 -14.18 35.77 -14.88
N PRO A 461 -13.60 36.93 -14.54
CA PRO A 461 -12.83 37.12 -13.31
C PRO A 461 -13.56 36.56 -12.09
N ASP A 462 -12.82 35.87 -11.23
CA ASP A 462 -13.27 35.34 -9.94
C ASP A 462 -14.46 34.35 -9.99
N ALA A 463 -14.81 33.85 -11.19
CA ALA A 463 -15.84 32.83 -11.34
C ALA A 463 -15.33 31.44 -10.91
N ASP A 464 -16.14 30.74 -10.12
CA ASP A 464 -15.95 29.31 -9.89
C ASP A 464 -16.12 28.54 -11.21
N ILE A 465 -15.17 27.66 -11.52
CA ILE A 465 -15.18 26.87 -12.75
C ILE A 465 -15.80 25.51 -12.43
N ARG A 466 -16.86 25.14 -13.16
CA ARG A 466 -17.52 23.84 -12.99
C ARG A 466 -17.09 22.88 -14.09
N ILE A 467 -16.58 21.72 -13.69
CA ILE A 467 -16.26 20.59 -14.58
C ILE A 467 -17.28 19.48 -14.31
N THR A 468 -17.92 18.99 -15.35
CA THR A 468 -19.05 18.06 -15.29
C THR A 468 -18.72 16.72 -15.95
N GLU A 469 -19.56 15.71 -15.75
CA GLU A 469 -19.39 14.40 -16.40
C GLU A 469 -19.51 14.47 -17.93
N ALA A 470 -20.23 15.47 -18.45
CA ALA A 470 -20.34 15.71 -19.89
C ALA A 470 -18.99 16.09 -20.54
N ASP A 471 -18.01 16.47 -19.72
CA ASP A 471 -16.66 16.87 -20.14
C ASP A 471 -15.69 15.67 -20.26
N GLY A 472 -16.20 14.43 -20.24
CA GLY A 472 -15.41 13.22 -20.48
C GLY A 472 -14.60 12.72 -19.27
N LEU A 473 -15.00 13.12 -18.05
CA LEU A 473 -14.37 12.68 -16.82
C LEU A 473 -14.63 11.18 -16.57
N ALA A 474 -13.56 10.38 -16.54
CA ALA A 474 -13.63 9.00 -16.09
C ALA A 474 -13.52 8.93 -14.56
N VAL A 475 -14.39 8.17 -13.94
CA VAL A 475 -14.41 8.01 -12.48
C VAL A 475 -13.27 7.15 -11.96
N SER A 476 -13.00 7.23 -10.64
CA SER A 476 -11.86 6.55 -10.02
C SER A 476 -10.51 6.85 -10.71
N THR A 477 -10.42 7.99 -11.39
CA THR A 477 -9.25 8.43 -12.14
C THR A 477 -8.65 9.66 -11.47
N ASP A 478 -7.33 9.75 -11.51
CA ASP A 478 -6.61 10.93 -11.08
C ASP A 478 -6.78 12.03 -12.14
N LEU A 479 -7.25 13.20 -11.71
CA LEU A 479 -7.43 14.38 -12.53
C LEU A 479 -6.38 15.43 -12.12
N TYR A 480 -5.64 15.91 -13.10
CA TYR A 480 -4.63 16.95 -12.95
C TYR A 480 -5.19 18.26 -13.50
N LEU A 481 -5.22 19.30 -12.67
CA LEU A 481 -5.76 20.62 -12.97
C LEU A 481 -4.60 21.62 -13.09
N ARG A 482 -4.60 22.43 -14.15
CA ARG A 482 -3.61 23.47 -14.39
C ARG A 482 -4.29 24.83 -14.64
N PRO A 483 -4.14 25.81 -13.73
CA PRO A 483 -4.88 27.07 -13.80
C PRO A 483 -4.07 28.21 -14.44
N TYR A 484 -4.79 29.22 -14.96
CA TYR A 484 -4.24 30.42 -15.60
C TYR A 484 -5.06 31.66 -15.26
N HIS A 485 -4.40 32.80 -15.13
CA HIS A 485 -5.02 34.13 -15.05
C HIS A 485 -4.62 34.98 -16.26
N LYS A 486 -5.52 35.86 -16.69
CA LYS A 486 -5.28 36.81 -17.77
C LYS A 486 -5.43 38.23 -17.25
N GLY A 487 -4.39 39.03 -17.44
CA GLY A 487 -4.38 40.46 -17.24
C GLY A 487 -4.85 41.20 -18.48
N THR A 488 -5.36 42.41 -18.29
CA THR A 488 -5.89 43.22 -19.39
C THR A 488 -4.77 43.72 -20.31
N ASN A 489 -3.60 44.02 -19.74
CA ASN A 489 -2.47 44.59 -20.47
C ASN A 489 -1.32 43.59 -20.63
N LEU A 490 -1.08 42.74 -19.63
CA LEU A 490 0.04 41.80 -19.61
C LEU A 490 -0.29 40.44 -20.24
N GLY A 491 -1.56 40.19 -20.58
CA GLY A 491 -2.00 38.94 -21.20
C GLY A 491 -2.03 37.77 -20.22
N TRP A 492 -1.77 36.55 -20.69
CA TRP A 492 -1.86 35.34 -19.88
C TRP A 492 -0.64 35.16 -18.97
N SER A 493 -0.89 34.70 -17.75
CA SER A 493 0.14 34.17 -16.85
C SER A 493 0.78 32.90 -17.43
N ALA A 494 1.94 32.52 -16.90
CA ALA A 494 2.37 31.13 -16.97
C ALA A 494 1.35 30.22 -16.26
N ALA A 495 1.43 28.92 -16.52
CA ALA A 495 0.61 27.94 -15.82
C ALA A 495 0.91 27.93 -14.31
N GLY A 496 -0.14 27.90 -13.50
CA GLY A 496 -0.02 27.67 -12.06
C GLY A 496 0.44 26.26 -11.71
N PRO A 497 0.76 26.00 -10.43
CA PRO A 497 1.10 24.66 -9.97
C PRO A 497 -0.05 23.68 -10.24
N THR A 498 0.32 22.46 -10.65
CA THR A 498 -0.66 21.41 -10.94
C THR A 498 -1.32 20.95 -9.64
N CYS A 499 -2.65 20.93 -9.62
CA CYS A 499 -3.44 20.37 -8.54
C CYS A 499 -3.95 18.98 -8.96
N LYS A 500 -3.58 17.95 -8.20
CA LYS A 500 -4.07 16.58 -8.39
C LYS A 500 -5.28 16.35 -7.51
N VAL A 501 -6.36 15.84 -8.08
CA VAL A 501 -7.50 15.31 -7.33
C VAL A 501 -7.85 13.92 -7.82
N ARG A 502 -8.43 13.10 -6.96
CA ARG A 502 -8.99 11.81 -7.35
C ARG A 502 -10.51 11.94 -7.37
N LEU A 503 -11.10 11.74 -8.54
CA LEU A 503 -12.55 11.68 -8.65
C LEU A 503 -13.04 10.43 -7.93
N ALA A 504 -14.14 10.57 -7.19
CA ALA A 504 -14.81 9.42 -6.63
C ALA A 504 -15.22 8.43 -7.74
N ASP A 505 -15.31 7.16 -7.39
CA ASP A 505 -15.95 6.18 -8.26
C ASP A 505 -17.43 6.60 -8.47
N ALA A 506 -17.92 6.72 -9.71
CA ALA A 506 -19.26 7.25 -10.03
C ALA A 506 -20.42 6.41 -9.47
N PHE A 507 -20.15 5.38 -8.68
CA PHE A 507 -21.16 4.42 -8.26
C PHE A 507 -21.46 4.40 -6.76
N PHE A 508 -21.00 5.40 -6.00
CA PHE A 508 -21.40 5.54 -4.58
C PHE A 508 -22.41 6.66 -4.31
N LEU A 509 -22.89 7.36 -5.34
CA LEU A 509 -23.96 8.34 -5.18
C LEU A 509 -25.28 7.63 -4.85
N ASN A 510 -25.51 7.56 -3.55
CA ASN A 510 -26.76 7.27 -2.84
C ASN A 510 -26.91 5.90 -2.17
N TYR A 511 -25.96 4.97 -2.26
CA TYR A 511 -26.08 3.68 -1.55
C TYR A 511 -26.32 3.86 -0.04
N TRP A 512 -25.65 4.88 0.53
CA TRP A 512 -25.65 5.20 1.95
C TRP A 512 -26.28 6.56 2.26
N GLY A 513 -27.09 7.09 1.33
CA GLY A 513 -27.62 8.45 1.39
C GLY A 513 -26.63 9.52 0.92
N ASP A 514 -27.13 10.74 0.73
CA ASP A 514 -26.39 11.91 0.27
C ASP A 514 -25.97 12.87 1.41
N GLY A 515 -26.36 12.57 2.66
CA GLY A 515 -26.11 13.42 3.81
C GLY A 515 -26.85 14.76 3.80
N SER A 516 -27.88 14.92 2.96
CA SER A 516 -28.62 16.19 2.76
C SER A 516 -29.34 16.71 4.01
N ASP A 517 -29.64 15.87 4.99
CA ASP A 517 -30.19 16.27 6.30
C ASP A 517 -29.10 16.72 7.30
N GLY A 518 -27.81 16.70 6.92
CA GLY A 518 -26.69 17.14 7.76
C GLY A 518 -26.39 16.20 8.93
N ASP A 519 -25.59 16.65 9.90
CA ASP A 519 -25.36 15.91 11.14
C ASP A 519 -26.55 16.08 12.09
N ALA A 520 -27.00 14.98 12.69
CA ALA A 520 -28.08 15.00 13.67
C ALA A 520 -27.59 14.49 15.04
N VAL A 521 -27.86 15.29 16.08
CA VAL A 521 -27.66 14.90 17.48
C VAL A 521 -29.01 14.93 18.19
N ILE A 522 -29.47 13.78 18.65
CA ILE A 522 -30.78 13.59 19.28
C ILE A 522 -30.56 13.37 20.77
N ASN A 523 -30.86 14.39 21.58
CA ASN A 523 -30.72 14.36 23.05
C ASN A 523 -32.06 14.40 23.80
N ASN A 524 -33.17 14.46 23.06
CA ASN A 524 -34.54 14.43 23.55
C ASN A 524 -35.42 13.60 22.59
N ARG A 525 -36.73 13.56 22.81
CA ARG A 525 -37.66 12.95 21.87
C ARG A 525 -37.84 13.84 20.63
N VAL A 526 -37.45 13.32 19.48
CA VAL A 526 -37.62 13.92 18.16
C VAL A 526 -38.60 13.08 17.34
N GLU A 527 -39.70 13.71 16.94
CA GLU A 527 -40.71 13.10 16.09
C GLU A 527 -40.55 13.60 14.65
N LEU A 528 -40.13 12.71 13.76
CA LEU A 528 -40.02 13.00 12.35
C LEU A 528 -41.42 13.22 11.75
N PRO A 529 -41.62 14.28 10.93
CA PRO A 529 -42.90 14.53 10.30
C PRO A 529 -43.36 13.35 9.46
N SER A 530 -44.58 12.86 9.70
CA SER A 530 -45.20 11.81 8.93
C SER A 530 -46.71 12.04 8.80
N VAL A 531 -47.32 11.48 7.75
CA VAL A 531 -48.78 11.51 7.56
C VAL A 531 -49.36 10.21 8.11
N THR A 532 -50.48 10.29 8.82
CA THR A 532 -51.17 9.10 9.36
C THR A 532 -51.56 8.13 8.25
N ASN A 533 -51.08 6.89 8.36
CA ASN A 533 -51.14 5.82 7.35
C ASN A 533 -50.50 6.18 6.00
N GLY A 534 -49.62 7.18 5.99
CA GLY A 534 -48.92 7.64 4.81
C GLY A 534 -47.60 6.93 4.55
N ASP A 535 -46.85 7.52 3.64
CA ASP A 535 -45.59 7.00 3.11
C ASP A 535 -44.50 6.83 4.17
N MET A 536 -43.46 6.08 3.79
CA MET A 536 -42.27 5.96 4.63
C MET A 536 -41.63 7.33 4.85
N VAL A 537 -41.15 7.54 6.07
CA VAL A 537 -40.29 8.68 6.41
C VAL A 537 -38.87 8.35 5.97
N VAL A 538 -38.28 9.21 5.13
CA VAL A 538 -36.89 9.05 4.65
C VAL A 538 -36.02 10.15 5.21
N LYS A 539 -34.83 9.79 5.71
CA LYS A 539 -33.80 10.72 6.18
C LYS A 539 -32.41 10.34 5.70
N ASN A 540 -31.62 11.33 5.30
CA ASN A 540 -30.25 11.21 4.78
C ASN A 540 -29.28 12.02 5.66
N TYR A 541 -28.88 11.46 6.79
CA TYR A 541 -27.94 12.13 7.70
C TYR A 541 -26.49 11.96 7.26
N ARG A 542 -25.66 12.97 7.53
CA ARG A 542 -24.22 12.86 7.39
C ARG A 542 -23.62 12.06 8.54
N ASN A 543 -23.97 12.37 9.78
CA ASN A 543 -23.72 11.55 10.98
C ASN A 543 -24.99 11.54 11.84
N LEU A 544 -25.27 10.43 12.52
CA LEU A 544 -26.41 10.33 13.43
C LEU A 544 -25.95 9.90 14.81
N THR A 545 -26.07 10.79 15.79
CA THR A 545 -25.83 10.52 17.20
C THR A 545 -27.15 10.61 17.96
N ILE A 546 -27.54 9.54 18.63
CA ILE A 546 -28.68 9.52 19.55
C ILE A 546 -28.12 9.33 20.95
N GLU A 547 -28.11 10.39 21.72
CA GLU A 547 -27.55 10.40 23.08
C GLU A 547 -28.42 9.60 24.05
N ALA A 548 -27.85 9.25 25.21
CA ALA A 548 -28.59 8.55 26.25
C ALA A 548 -29.86 9.33 26.64
N GLY A 549 -31.02 8.68 26.57
CA GLY A 549 -32.34 9.29 26.81
C GLY A 549 -32.95 10.03 25.61
N GLY A 550 -32.21 10.22 24.52
CA GLY A 550 -32.74 10.67 23.24
C GLY A 550 -33.64 9.61 22.59
N VAL A 551 -34.70 10.04 21.89
CA VAL A 551 -35.62 9.13 21.19
C VAL A 551 -35.88 9.67 19.79
N LEU A 552 -35.51 8.93 18.76
CA LEU A 552 -35.87 9.23 17.38
C LEU A 552 -37.05 8.35 16.95
N THR A 553 -38.15 8.98 16.53
CA THR A 553 -39.36 8.27 16.10
C THR A 553 -40.12 9.06 15.04
N VAL A 554 -41.29 8.58 14.61
CA VAL A 554 -42.21 9.26 13.69
C VAL A 554 -43.42 9.84 14.42
N ALA A 555 -43.92 10.99 13.96
CA ALA A 555 -45.05 11.69 14.59
C ALA A 555 -46.34 10.85 14.54
N ASN A 556 -46.68 10.33 13.35
CA ASN A 556 -47.89 9.55 13.09
C ASN A 556 -47.57 8.13 12.60
N GLN A 557 -48.57 7.25 12.63
CA GLN A 557 -48.48 5.93 11.99
C GLN A 557 -48.13 6.09 10.51
N CYS A 558 -47.16 5.34 10.01
CA CYS A 558 -46.74 5.40 8.61
C CYS A 558 -46.23 4.04 8.15
N ARG A 559 -45.94 3.90 6.85
CA ARG A 559 -45.48 2.64 6.25
C ARG A 559 -44.12 2.17 6.77
N GLY A 560 -43.31 3.08 7.32
CA GLY A 560 -42.00 2.75 7.85
C GLY A 560 -41.09 3.97 8.00
N MET A 561 -39.88 3.71 8.48
CA MET A 561 -38.80 4.70 8.58
C MET A 561 -37.56 4.15 7.86
N LEU A 562 -37.00 4.95 6.96
CA LEU A 562 -35.80 4.66 6.16
C LEU A 562 -34.74 5.71 6.46
N LEU A 563 -33.65 5.27 7.10
CA LEU A 563 -32.54 6.12 7.50
C LEU A 563 -31.30 5.75 6.68
N TYR A 564 -30.72 6.75 6.03
CA TYR A 564 -29.39 6.67 5.46
C TYR A 564 -28.44 7.53 6.30
N VAL A 565 -27.26 6.99 6.57
CA VAL A 565 -26.19 7.66 7.33
C VAL A 565 -24.89 7.53 6.54
N SER A 566 -24.43 8.63 5.94
CA SER A 566 -23.23 8.62 5.07
C SER A 566 -21.91 8.58 5.86
N GLY A 567 -21.97 8.77 7.18
CA GLY A 567 -20.88 8.70 8.15
C GLY A 567 -21.23 7.73 9.28
N ASP A 568 -20.97 8.11 10.53
CA ASP A 568 -21.12 7.21 11.69
C ASP A 568 -22.52 7.27 12.33
N LEU A 569 -22.97 6.13 12.86
CA LEU A 569 -24.16 6.01 13.72
C LEU A 569 -23.75 5.66 15.15
N THR A 570 -23.97 6.59 16.09
CA THR A 570 -23.80 6.35 17.53
C THR A 570 -25.17 6.34 18.22
N LEU A 571 -25.55 5.21 18.80
CA LEU A 571 -26.86 4.98 19.42
C LEU A 571 -26.71 4.65 20.91
N ASN A 572 -26.85 5.67 21.75
CA ASN A 572 -26.95 5.55 23.22
C ASN A 572 -28.39 5.74 23.73
N GLY A 573 -29.30 6.29 22.93
CA GLY A 573 -30.74 6.39 23.21
C GLY A 573 -31.57 5.38 22.41
N SER A 574 -32.77 5.77 21.94
CA SER A 574 -33.69 4.87 21.22
C SER A 574 -34.02 5.32 19.80
N ILE A 575 -34.13 4.37 18.86
CA ILE A 575 -34.85 4.52 17.60
C ILE A 575 -36.15 3.71 17.71
N GLU A 576 -37.31 4.36 17.57
CA GLU A 576 -38.61 3.77 17.91
C GLU A 576 -39.64 3.87 16.77
N MET A 577 -40.30 2.75 16.45
CA MET A 577 -41.47 2.66 15.57
C MET A 577 -42.62 1.86 16.22
N ASP A 578 -42.61 1.73 17.55
CA ASP A 578 -43.63 0.99 18.27
C ASP A 578 -45.03 1.59 18.10
N SER A 579 -45.98 0.74 17.76
CA SER A 579 -47.37 1.14 17.51
C SER A 579 -47.54 2.18 16.39
N LYS A 580 -46.50 2.39 15.57
CA LYS A 580 -46.45 3.36 14.47
C LYS A 580 -46.55 2.73 13.07
N GLY A 581 -46.79 1.43 12.95
CA GLY A 581 -47.07 0.80 11.64
C GLY A 581 -48.37 1.32 11.03
N CYS A 582 -48.39 1.51 9.71
CA CYS A 582 -49.61 1.93 9.00
C CYS A 582 -50.71 0.87 9.14
N ARG A 583 -51.96 1.34 9.21
CA ARG A 583 -53.14 0.55 8.87
C ARG A 583 -53.41 0.73 7.37
N CYS A 584 -52.54 0.16 6.54
CA CYS A 584 -52.65 0.24 5.10
C CYS A 584 -52.38 -1.13 4.48
N ASN A 585 -53.24 -1.56 3.55
CA ASN A 585 -52.89 -2.69 2.69
C ASN A 585 -52.00 -2.14 1.58
N PRO A 586 -50.70 -2.47 1.54
CA PRO A 586 -49.83 -1.97 0.50
C PRO A 586 -50.31 -2.38 -0.91
N ALA A 587 -51.13 -3.42 -1.08
CA ALA A 587 -51.67 -3.79 -2.39
C ALA A 587 -52.79 -2.87 -2.92
N ASP A 588 -53.38 -2.01 -2.07
CA ASP A 588 -54.48 -1.14 -2.48
C ASP A 588 -53.93 0.17 -3.06
N ALA A 589 -53.94 0.31 -4.38
CA ALA A 589 -53.57 1.54 -5.08
C ALA A 589 -54.64 2.66 -4.98
N ILE A 590 -55.78 2.38 -4.33
CA ILE A 590 -56.91 3.30 -4.15
C ILE A 590 -57.30 3.40 -2.68
N VAL A 591 -58.01 4.45 -2.31
CA VAL A 591 -58.56 4.60 -0.95
C VAL A 591 -59.56 3.47 -0.68
N THR A 592 -59.31 2.68 0.37
CA THR A 592 -60.23 1.67 0.88
C THR A 592 -60.44 1.86 2.38
N SER A 593 -61.41 1.16 2.99
CA SER A 593 -61.56 1.13 4.45
C SER A 593 -60.34 0.56 5.18
N PHE A 594 -59.45 -0.13 4.45
CA PHE A 594 -58.21 -0.71 4.96
C PHE A 594 -56.97 0.05 4.52
N THR A 595 -57.11 0.99 3.58
CA THR A 595 -56.06 1.84 3.03
C THR A 595 -56.59 3.26 2.92
N PRO A 596 -56.67 4.00 4.04
CA PRO A 596 -57.27 5.33 4.07
C PRO A 596 -56.47 6.36 3.28
N LEU A 597 -55.18 6.07 3.02
CA LEU A 597 -54.32 6.86 2.15
C LEU A 597 -53.50 5.91 1.25
N PRO A 598 -53.72 5.90 -0.09
CA PRO A 598 -52.88 5.11 -1.00
C PRO A 598 -51.44 5.62 -0.94
N ALA A 599 -50.49 4.79 -1.38
CA ALA A 599 -49.10 5.22 -1.49
C ALA A 599 -49.00 6.34 -2.52
N SER A 600 -48.18 7.37 -2.26
CA SER A 600 -48.06 8.49 -3.19
C SER A 600 -47.45 8.10 -4.54
N ASP A 601 -46.76 6.96 -4.60
CA ASP A 601 -46.25 6.36 -5.85
C ASP A 601 -47.34 5.64 -6.66
N GLY A 602 -48.56 5.50 -6.12
CA GLY A 602 -49.70 4.82 -6.74
C GLY A 602 -49.52 3.32 -6.94
N LYS A 603 -48.50 2.71 -6.33
CA LYS A 603 -48.17 1.30 -6.49
C LYS A 603 -48.42 0.53 -5.20
N GLY A 604 -48.50 -0.78 -5.33
CA GLY A 604 -48.40 -1.67 -4.19
C GLY A 604 -47.07 -2.41 -4.13
N VAL A 605 -46.79 -2.99 -2.97
CA VAL A 605 -45.57 -3.79 -2.76
C VAL A 605 -45.59 -5.01 -3.67
N GLY A 606 -44.52 -5.18 -4.44
CA GLY A 606 -44.34 -6.28 -5.38
C GLY A 606 -44.43 -7.65 -4.70
N GLU A 607 -44.63 -8.70 -5.50
CA GLU A 607 -44.70 -10.09 -4.99
C GLU A 607 -43.39 -10.52 -4.30
N GLY A 608 -42.25 -9.94 -4.69
CA GLY A 608 -40.95 -10.17 -4.06
C GLY A 608 -40.74 -9.46 -2.72
N GLY A 609 -41.67 -8.61 -2.27
CA GLY A 609 -41.48 -7.74 -1.11
C GLY A 609 -40.72 -6.46 -1.43
N LEU A 610 -40.05 -5.89 -0.43
CA LEU A 610 -39.17 -4.75 -0.62
C LEU A 610 -37.77 -5.24 -0.94
N VAL A 611 -37.19 -4.72 -2.01
CA VAL A 611 -35.90 -5.16 -2.52
C VAL A 611 -34.94 -4.00 -2.57
N PHE A 612 -33.76 -4.15 -1.98
CA PHE A 612 -32.68 -3.19 -2.04
C PHE A 612 -31.52 -3.80 -2.83
N ALA A 613 -31.32 -3.33 -4.06
CA ALA A 613 -30.20 -3.73 -4.90
C ALA A 613 -28.96 -2.96 -4.46
N ARG A 614 -27.86 -3.69 -4.28
CA ARG A 614 -26.66 -3.19 -3.63
C ARG A 614 -25.41 -3.80 -4.27
N THR A 615 -24.46 -3.01 -4.72
CA THR A 615 -23.20 -3.51 -5.28
C THR A 615 -22.36 -4.19 -4.19
N LYS A 616 -21.94 -5.43 -4.44
CA LYS A 616 -20.97 -6.18 -3.64
C LYS A 616 -20.25 -7.14 -4.58
N ARG A 617 -18.96 -6.89 -4.83
CA ARG A 617 -18.18 -7.70 -5.79
C ARG A 617 -18.21 -9.18 -5.44
N GLY A 618 -18.49 -10.03 -6.43
CA GLY A 618 -18.37 -11.48 -6.33
C GLY A 618 -19.59 -12.22 -5.77
N ASN A 619 -20.73 -11.55 -5.59
CA ASN A 619 -21.97 -12.19 -5.16
C ASN A 619 -22.85 -12.68 -6.32
N GLY A 620 -22.66 -12.15 -7.53
CA GLY A 620 -23.28 -12.64 -8.76
C GLY A 620 -24.78 -12.37 -8.91
N GLU A 621 -25.41 -11.62 -8.01
CA GLU A 621 -26.82 -11.25 -8.14
C GLU A 621 -26.98 -10.01 -9.02
N SER A 622 -28.02 -9.99 -9.85
CA SER A 622 -28.34 -8.87 -10.72
C SER A 622 -29.78 -8.44 -10.55
N GLY A 623 -30.04 -7.14 -10.41
CA GLY A 623 -31.39 -6.62 -10.20
C GLY A 623 -31.42 -5.12 -9.89
N SER A 624 -32.63 -4.59 -9.70
CA SER A 624 -32.88 -3.21 -9.30
C SER A 624 -33.62 -3.18 -7.95
N SER A 625 -33.47 -2.11 -7.19
CA SER A 625 -34.28 -1.88 -6.00
C SER A 625 -35.78 -1.79 -6.38
N ASP A 626 -36.64 -2.34 -5.53
CA ASP A 626 -38.09 -2.23 -5.64
C ASP A 626 -38.66 -1.84 -4.27
N LEU A 627 -39.05 -0.56 -4.16
CA LEU A 627 -39.73 0.01 -2.99
C LEU A 627 -41.15 0.44 -3.35
N SER A 628 -41.77 -0.22 -4.33
CA SER A 628 -43.14 0.05 -4.71
C SER A 628 -44.07 -0.06 -3.50
N GLY A 629 -44.95 0.93 -3.32
CA GLY A 629 -45.89 0.98 -2.20
C GLY A 629 -45.30 1.59 -0.91
N CYS A 630 -44.04 2.02 -0.90
CA CYS A 630 -43.43 2.76 0.20
C CYS A 630 -43.61 4.28 0.09
N GLY A 631 -43.99 4.78 -1.09
CA GLY A 631 -44.18 6.20 -1.39
C GLY A 631 -43.03 6.84 -2.17
N LEU A 632 -43.30 7.99 -2.80
CA LEU A 632 -42.39 8.66 -3.74
C LEU A 632 -41.03 9.02 -3.12
N ALA A 633 -40.97 9.38 -1.84
CA ALA A 633 -39.71 9.74 -1.19
C ALA A 633 -38.76 8.53 -1.08
N ALA A 634 -39.27 7.37 -0.71
CA ALA A 634 -38.49 6.13 -0.62
C ALA A 634 -38.08 5.63 -2.02
N VAL A 635 -39.01 5.69 -2.98
CA VAL A 635 -38.72 5.34 -4.38
C VAL A 635 -37.66 6.28 -4.96
N ALA A 636 -37.75 7.59 -4.71
CA ALA A 636 -36.77 8.56 -5.20
C ALA A 636 -35.39 8.38 -4.56
N ALA A 637 -35.34 8.08 -3.25
CA ALA A 637 -34.07 7.76 -2.58
C ALA A 637 -33.42 6.51 -3.18
N GLU A 638 -34.20 5.53 -3.60
CA GLU A 638 -33.67 4.30 -4.19
C GLU A 638 -33.51 4.36 -5.72
N ALA A 639 -34.14 5.30 -6.41
CA ALA A 639 -34.03 5.47 -7.85
C ALA A 639 -32.61 5.88 -8.30
N ASN A 640 -31.82 6.44 -7.38
CA ASN A 640 -30.41 6.75 -7.63
C ASN A 640 -29.50 5.50 -7.56
N GLN A 641 -30.01 4.34 -7.10
CA GLN A 641 -29.25 3.10 -7.19
C GLN A 641 -29.25 2.59 -8.63
N SER A 642 -28.06 2.44 -9.21
CA SER A 642 -27.92 1.74 -10.49
C SER A 642 -28.37 0.28 -10.35
N THR A 643 -28.96 -0.26 -11.41
CA THR A 643 -29.14 -1.72 -11.53
C THR A 643 -27.80 -2.41 -11.31
N VAL A 644 -27.75 -3.34 -10.36
CA VAL A 644 -26.52 -4.09 -10.07
C VAL A 644 -26.42 -5.27 -11.03
N SER A 645 -25.24 -5.51 -11.59
CA SER A 645 -24.93 -6.68 -12.43
C SER A 645 -24.08 -7.74 -11.72
N ASP A 646 -23.54 -7.39 -10.54
CA ASP A 646 -22.78 -8.25 -9.61
C ASP A 646 -22.91 -7.65 -8.20
N GLY A 647 -24.04 -7.90 -7.55
CA GLY A 647 -24.41 -7.30 -6.27
C GLY A 647 -25.04 -8.28 -5.28
N ILE A 648 -25.61 -7.72 -4.23
CA ILE A 648 -26.47 -8.38 -3.24
C ILE A 648 -27.87 -7.74 -3.29
N MET A 649 -28.90 -8.56 -3.15
CA MET A 649 -30.30 -8.15 -3.12
C MET A 649 -30.84 -8.34 -1.71
N LEU A 650 -30.90 -7.27 -0.92
CA LEU A 650 -31.45 -7.32 0.43
C LEU A 650 -32.97 -7.29 0.31
N THR A 651 -33.62 -8.41 0.60
CA THR A 651 -35.06 -8.58 0.42
C THR A 651 -35.77 -8.66 1.76
N ILE A 652 -36.70 -7.73 2.01
CA ILE A 652 -37.70 -7.86 3.06
C ILE A 652 -38.92 -8.49 2.39
N ALA A 653 -39.04 -9.81 2.56
CA ALA A 653 -40.12 -10.56 1.94
C ALA A 653 -41.48 -10.02 2.39
N ARG A 654 -42.44 -10.07 1.47
CA ARG A 654 -43.84 -9.85 1.81
C ARG A 654 -44.34 -11.10 2.54
N ASP A 655 -44.79 -10.96 3.78
CA ASP A 655 -45.37 -12.10 4.50
C ASP A 655 -46.61 -12.62 3.74
N ASN A 656 -46.55 -13.90 3.36
CA ASN A 656 -47.26 -14.52 2.23
C ASN A 656 -48.76 -14.75 2.36
N GLU A 657 -49.48 -13.98 3.17
CA GLU A 657 -50.93 -13.98 3.06
C GLU A 657 -51.41 -12.54 2.88
N ALA A 658 -51.91 -12.23 1.69
CA ALA A 658 -52.84 -11.12 1.52
C ALA A 658 -53.86 -11.26 2.63
N GLY A 659 -53.74 -10.44 3.69
CA GLY A 659 -54.35 -10.71 4.99
C GLY A 659 -55.75 -11.19 4.75
N LYS A 660 -55.98 -12.51 4.94
CA LYS A 660 -57.26 -13.10 4.58
C LYS A 660 -58.27 -12.28 5.35
N ARG A 661 -59.17 -11.59 4.63
CA ARG A 661 -60.31 -10.88 5.25
C ARG A 661 -60.79 -11.80 6.34
N GLY A 662 -60.67 -11.37 7.60
CA GLY A 662 -61.21 -12.15 8.72
C GLY A 662 -62.63 -12.47 8.30
N GLY A 663 -62.89 -13.73 7.98
CA GLY A 663 -64.13 -14.11 7.32
C GLY A 663 -65.23 -13.63 8.22
N ASP A 664 -66.06 -12.70 7.72
CA ASP A 664 -67.30 -12.36 8.40
C ASP A 664 -68.01 -13.71 8.59
N GLY A 665 -68.02 -14.22 9.82
CA GLY A 665 -68.54 -15.54 10.19
C GLY A 665 -70.06 -15.64 10.09
N GLY A 666 -70.66 -14.94 9.13
CA GLY A 666 -72.06 -15.00 8.76
C GLY A 666 -72.29 -15.95 7.60
N GLY A 667 -71.80 -17.20 7.70
CA GLY A 667 -72.34 -18.27 6.86
C GLY A 667 -73.79 -18.53 7.30
N PRO A 668 -74.81 -18.37 6.45
CA PRO A 668 -76.18 -18.68 6.83
C PRO A 668 -76.23 -20.18 7.15
N GLY A 669 -76.70 -20.53 8.35
CA GLY A 669 -76.83 -21.91 8.79
C GLY A 669 -77.65 -22.73 7.79
N GLY A 670 -76.98 -23.57 7.01
CA GLY A 670 -77.63 -24.58 6.19
C GLY A 670 -78.27 -25.64 7.10
N PRO A 671 -79.56 -25.96 6.93
CA PRO A 671 -80.24 -26.94 7.77
C PRO A 671 -79.67 -28.34 7.51
N GLY A 672 -79.47 -29.10 8.60
CA GLY A 672 -78.95 -30.46 8.56
C GLY A 672 -79.76 -31.37 7.64
N GLY A 673 -79.06 -32.11 6.78
CA GLY A 673 -79.62 -33.10 5.86
C GLY A 673 -78.79 -34.38 5.92
N PHE A 674 -79.49 -35.48 6.21
CA PHE A 674 -78.99 -36.82 6.49
C PHE A 674 -78.45 -37.56 5.25
N GLY A 675 -77.37 -38.34 5.45
CA GLY A 675 -77.25 -39.73 5.00
C GLY A 675 -77.05 -40.06 3.51
N GLY A 676 -76.04 -40.92 3.24
CA GLY A 676 -76.14 -41.96 2.19
C GLY A 676 -75.03 -42.01 1.13
N GLY A 677 -74.06 -42.91 1.34
CA GLY A 677 -73.78 -44.04 0.43
C GLY A 677 -73.23 -43.83 -0.99
N ALA A 678 -72.11 -44.55 -1.22
CA ALA A 678 -71.71 -45.26 -2.45
C ALA A 678 -71.12 -44.48 -3.65
N GLY A 679 -69.80 -44.69 -3.83
CA GLY A 679 -69.21 -45.47 -4.93
C GLY A 679 -69.58 -45.15 -6.38
N GLY A 680 -68.55 -44.93 -7.21
CA GLY A 680 -68.66 -45.06 -8.66
C GLY A 680 -67.62 -44.28 -9.44
N GLY A 681 -66.56 -44.95 -9.88
CA GLY A 681 -65.59 -44.40 -10.81
C GLY A 681 -66.08 -44.39 -12.27
N ALA A 682 -65.50 -43.50 -13.07
CA ALA A 682 -65.27 -43.49 -14.51
C ALA A 682 -65.01 -42.02 -14.88
N GLY A 683 -63.96 -41.60 -15.58
CA GLY A 683 -63.32 -42.23 -16.72
C GLY A 683 -63.75 -41.47 -17.99
N ARG A 684 -62.75 -41.04 -18.77
CA ARG A 684 -62.81 -40.37 -20.10
C ARG A 684 -63.00 -38.85 -20.02
N GLY A 685 -62.22 -37.99 -20.69
CA GLY A 685 -61.27 -38.19 -21.78
C GLY A 685 -61.70 -37.36 -22.99
N GLY A 686 -60.90 -36.35 -23.32
CA GLY A 686 -60.65 -35.89 -24.68
C GLY A 686 -61.59 -34.85 -25.29
N GLY A 687 -60.97 -33.89 -25.98
CA GLY A 687 -61.48 -33.44 -27.28
C GLY A 687 -61.89 -31.97 -27.42
N SER A 688 -60.89 -31.10 -27.47
CA SER A 688 -60.73 -30.03 -28.48
C SER A 688 -61.95 -29.58 -29.31
N SER A 689 -62.25 -28.28 -29.28
CA SER A 689 -62.52 -27.50 -30.49
C SER A 689 -62.44 -26.00 -30.21
N ALA A 690 -61.72 -25.32 -31.10
CA ALA A 690 -61.43 -23.89 -31.13
C ALA A 690 -62.62 -23.03 -31.57
N SER A 691 -62.36 -21.71 -31.58
CA SER A 691 -63.15 -20.63 -32.19
C SER A 691 -64.27 -20.10 -31.28
N GLY A 692 -64.39 -18.82 -30.96
CA GLY A 692 -63.72 -17.62 -31.46
C GLY A 692 -64.65 -16.43 -31.17
N VAL A 693 -64.08 -15.22 -31.27
CA VAL A 693 -64.76 -13.97 -31.65
C VAL A 693 -65.63 -13.25 -30.59
N ASN A 694 -65.17 -12.04 -30.27
CA ASN A 694 -65.86 -10.77 -30.00
C ASN A 694 -67.29 -10.81 -29.43
N THR A 695 -67.58 -9.95 -28.45
CA THR A 695 -68.02 -8.55 -28.66
C THR A 695 -68.68 -8.03 -27.39
N ALA A 696 -68.46 -6.75 -27.12
CA ALA A 696 -69.15 -5.92 -26.14
C ALA A 696 -70.67 -6.08 -26.12
N GLY A 697 -71.26 -5.84 -24.95
CA GLY A 697 -72.70 -5.73 -24.76
C GLY A 697 -73.04 -5.12 -23.41
N THR A 698 -73.08 -3.79 -23.36
CA THR A 698 -73.79 -3.01 -22.34
C THR A 698 -75.28 -3.37 -22.32
N GLY A 699 -75.86 -3.53 -21.13
CA GLY A 699 -77.30 -3.73 -21.00
C GLY A 699 -77.77 -3.50 -19.57
N ALA A 700 -78.29 -2.29 -19.33
CA ALA A 700 -79.00 -1.88 -18.12
C ALA A 700 -80.46 -2.37 -18.12
N GLY A 701 -81.09 -2.27 -16.94
CA GLY A 701 -82.53 -2.51 -16.70
C GLY A 701 -82.72 -3.70 -15.78
N GLY A 702 -83.49 -3.66 -14.69
CA GLY A 702 -84.57 -2.80 -14.22
C GLY A 702 -85.28 -3.65 -13.15
N SER A 703 -85.45 -3.13 -11.93
CA SER A 703 -86.73 -2.64 -11.39
C SER A 703 -87.81 -3.72 -11.13
N SER A 704 -88.15 -3.92 -9.86
CA SER A 704 -89.52 -4.07 -9.29
C SER A 704 -89.39 -4.63 -7.86
N ALA A 705 -89.67 -3.87 -6.81
CA ALA A 705 -90.98 -3.44 -6.29
C ALA A 705 -91.62 -4.47 -5.33
N ASP A 706 -91.92 -3.97 -4.12
CA ASP A 706 -92.97 -4.33 -3.16
C ASP A 706 -92.95 -5.74 -2.51
N GLY A 707 -93.23 -5.94 -1.22
CA GLY A 707 -93.64 -5.04 -0.14
C GLY A 707 -94.06 -5.85 1.11
N GLY A 708 -94.03 -5.21 2.29
CA GLY A 708 -94.72 -5.61 3.54
C GLY A 708 -94.10 -6.76 4.34
N GLY A 709 -93.98 -6.75 5.67
CA GLY A 709 -94.39 -5.80 6.71
C GLY A 709 -94.03 -6.37 8.09
N ALA A 710 -93.85 -5.45 9.04
CA ALA A 710 -93.92 -5.60 10.51
C ALA A 710 -93.10 -6.70 11.21
N GLY A 711 -92.00 -6.27 11.83
CA GLY A 711 -91.37 -6.95 12.94
C GLY A 711 -90.42 -5.99 13.66
N THR A 712 -90.86 -5.43 14.77
CA THR A 712 -90.07 -4.57 15.67
C THR A 712 -88.93 -5.39 16.30
N GLY A 713 -87.84 -5.55 15.58
CA GLY A 713 -86.56 -5.98 16.11
C GLY A 713 -85.69 -4.74 16.36
N THR A 714 -85.19 -4.60 17.58
CA THR A 714 -84.12 -3.66 17.95
C THR A 714 -83.10 -3.49 16.82
N PRO A 715 -82.64 -2.26 16.51
CA PRO A 715 -81.58 -2.09 15.52
C PRO A 715 -80.43 -3.03 15.91
N PRO A 716 -79.86 -3.82 14.97
CA PRO A 716 -78.67 -4.58 15.28
C PRO A 716 -77.69 -3.57 15.85
N GLN A 717 -77.33 -3.75 17.13
CA GLN A 717 -76.20 -3.05 17.70
C GLN A 717 -75.09 -3.25 16.69
N SER A 718 -74.66 -2.16 16.06
CA SER A 718 -73.45 -2.11 15.29
C SER A 718 -72.36 -2.60 16.23
N GLY A 719 -72.07 -3.91 16.17
CA GLY A 719 -70.96 -4.51 16.87
C GLY A 719 -69.76 -3.70 16.43
N GLY A 720 -69.23 -2.88 17.34
CA GLY A 720 -68.14 -1.97 17.03
C GLY A 720 -67.06 -2.80 16.37
N ALA A 721 -66.72 -2.43 15.13
CA ALA A 721 -65.63 -3.07 14.42
C ALA A 721 -64.43 -3.05 15.35
N GLY A 722 -64.06 -4.23 15.86
CA GLY A 722 -62.92 -4.38 16.74
C GLY A 722 -61.73 -3.74 16.04
N GLY A 723 -61.23 -2.65 16.62
CA GLY A 723 -60.11 -1.91 16.05
C GLY A 723 -58.97 -2.89 15.87
N CYS A 724 -58.57 -3.12 14.62
CA CYS A 724 -57.32 -3.77 14.31
C CYS A 724 -56.24 -2.89 14.96
N GLY A 725 -55.63 -3.39 16.03
CA GLY A 725 -54.45 -2.76 16.63
C GLY A 725 -53.40 -2.55 15.55
N GLY A 726 -52.73 -1.39 15.58
CA GLY A 726 -51.75 -1.03 14.57
C GLY A 726 -50.70 -2.13 14.38
N ALA A 727 -50.30 -2.36 13.13
CA ALA A 727 -49.19 -3.24 12.84
C ALA A 727 -47.90 -2.76 13.52
N GLY A 728 -46.96 -3.67 13.77
CA GLY A 728 -45.58 -3.29 14.09
C GLY A 728 -44.98 -2.40 12.99
N GLY A 729 -44.09 -1.49 13.36
CA GLY A 729 -43.45 -0.60 12.39
C GLY A 729 -42.27 -1.24 11.66
N LEU A 730 -41.97 -0.73 10.46
CA LEU A 730 -40.80 -1.07 9.66
C LEU A 730 -39.68 -0.06 9.90
N ILE A 731 -38.49 -0.53 10.28
CA ILE A 731 -37.28 0.29 10.39
C ILE A 731 -36.23 -0.23 9.40
N ILE A 732 -35.67 0.65 8.58
CA ILE A 732 -34.60 0.36 7.64
C ILE A 732 -33.48 1.38 7.85
N ILE A 733 -32.25 0.90 8.02
CA ILE A 733 -31.08 1.74 8.31
C ILE A 733 -29.90 1.29 7.44
N PHE A 734 -29.32 2.22 6.68
CA PHE A 734 -28.09 2.04 5.91
C PHE A 734 -27.01 2.98 6.47
N VAL A 735 -25.85 2.44 6.88
CA VAL A 735 -24.74 3.21 7.47
C VAL A 735 -23.42 2.97 6.74
N LYS A 736 -22.82 4.01 6.15
CA LYS A 736 -21.50 3.90 5.50
C LYS A 736 -20.38 3.75 6.53
N GLY A 737 -20.43 4.56 7.58
CA GLY A 737 -19.43 4.55 8.65
C GLY A 737 -19.62 3.41 9.63
N SER A 738 -19.11 3.60 10.84
CA SER A 738 -19.25 2.62 11.92
C SER A 738 -20.59 2.79 12.64
N ILE A 739 -21.12 1.66 13.12
CA ILE A 739 -22.26 1.62 14.02
C ILE A 739 -21.75 1.28 15.42
N LEU A 740 -22.10 2.14 16.37
CA LEU A 740 -21.93 1.89 17.80
C LEU A 740 -23.30 1.96 18.48
N ILE A 741 -23.85 0.83 18.90
CA ILE A 741 -24.99 0.78 19.82
C ILE A 741 -24.41 0.65 21.24
N GLY A 742 -24.48 1.72 22.02
CA GLY A 742 -23.97 1.73 23.39
C GLY A 742 -24.84 0.95 24.37
N ASN A 743 -24.41 0.86 25.63
CA ASN A 743 -25.07 0.04 26.67
C ASN A 743 -26.54 0.40 26.93
N THR A 744 -26.92 1.64 26.65
CA THR A 744 -28.30 2.15 26.80
C THR A 744 -29.02 2.28 25.45
N GLY A 745 -28.33 1.98 24.35
CA GLY A 745 -28.84 2.06 22.99
C GLY A 745 -29.95 1.04 22.74
N LYS A 746 -31.04 1.47 22.11
CA LYS A 746 -32.20 0.63 21.80
C LYS A 746 -32.72 0.86 20.38
N ILE A 747 -33.07 -0.23 19.70
CA ILE A 747 -33.91 -0.18 18.49
C ILE A 747 -35.21 -0.93 18.81
N TYR A 748 -36.34 -0.23 18.74
CA TYR A 748 -37.63 -0.69 19.27
C TYR A 748 -38.74 -0.60 18.23
N PHE A 749 -39.36 -1.73 17.88
CA PHE A 749 -40.38 -1.80 16.83
C PHE A 749 -41.40 -2.91 17.15
N GLY A 750 -42.37 -2.60 18.00
CA GLY A 750 -43.45 -3.49 18.42
C GLY A 750 -44.81 -3.15 17.79
N SER A 751 -45.71 -4.12 17.77
CA SER A 751 -47.15 -3.87 17.63
C SER A 751 -47.70 -3.45 19.01
N PRO A 752 -48.70 -2.55 19.10
CA PRO A 752 -49.34 -2.25 20.37
C PRO A 752 -49.86 -3.56 20.95
N ASN A 753 -49.44 -3.88 22.18
CA ASN A 753 -50.01 -5.00 22.93
C ASN A 753 -51.53 -4.92 22.83
N GLY A 754 -52.13 -5.89 22.12
CA GLY A 754 -53.55 -5.91 21.85
C GLY A 754 -54.30 -5.73 23.16
N GLY A 755 -54.89 -4.54 23.34
CA GLY A 755 -55.55 -4.17 24.58
C GLY A 755 -56.52 -5.28 24.94
N ASN A 756 -56.28 -5.93 26.07
CA ASN A 756 -57.07 -7.03 26.58
C ASN A 756 -58.47 -6.49 26.82
N ASN A 757 -59.34 -6.58 25.83
CA ASN A 757 -60.70 -6.08 25.90
C ASN A 757 -61.47 -7.09 26.75
N GLY A 758 -61.29 -6.98 28.07
CA GLY A 758 -62.01 -7.71 29.10
C GLY A 758 -63.47 -7.29 29.09
N GLY A 759 -64.19 -7.63 28.03
CA GLY A 759 -65.62 -7.72 28.06
C GLY A 759 -65.96 -8.78 29.08
N GLN A 760 -66.38 -8.35 30.28
CA GLN A 760 -67.00 -9.21 31.27
C GLN A 760 -68.27 -9.80 30.68
N GLY A 761 -68.13 -10.88 29.90
CA GLY A 761 -69.23 -11.75 29.54
C GLY A 761 -69.81 -12.28 30.84
N ARG A 762 -70.99 -11.77 31.19
CA ARG A 762 -71.79 -12.24 32.32
C ARG A 762 -71.99 -13.75 32.17
N GLY A 763 -71.30 -14.55 32.98
CA GLY A 763 -71.47 -15.99 33.03
C GLY A 763 -72.91 -16.30 33.41
N GLY A 764 -73.68 -16.83 32.45
CA GLY A 764 -74.90 -17.55 32.72
C GLY A 764 -74.57 -18.84 33.47
N ALA A 765 -75.25 -19.05 34.58
CA ALA A 765 -75.14 -20.24 35.41
C ALA A 765 -75.67 -21.50 34.72
N GLY A 766 -74.94 -22.60 34.85
CA GLY A 766 -75.33 -23.97 34.48
C GLY A 766 -74.09 -24.74 34.01
N GLY A 767 -73.62 -25.82 34.60
CA GLY A 767 -74.19 -26.78 35.54
C GLY A 767 -73.87 -28.18 35.00
N GLY A 768 -72.95 -28.92 35.65
CA GLY A 768 -72.95 -30.39 35.57
C GLY A 768 -71.67 -31.12 35.14
N ARG A 769 -71.15 -31.88 36.13
CA ARG A 769 -70.68 -33.28 36.10
C ARG A 769 -69.18 -33.58 35.96
N ASP A 770 -68.68 -34.12 37.07
CA ASP A 770 -67.48 -34.92 37.28
C ASP A 770 -67.40 -36.20 36.43
N SER A 771 -66.16 -36.68 36.23
CA SER A 771 -65.65 -38.06 36.43
C SER A 771 -64.43 -38.27 35.52
N GLY A 772 -63.30 -38.86 35.91
CA GLY A 772 -62.84 -39.53 37.12
C GLY A 772 -61.55 -40.30 36.79
N ASN A 773 -60.87 -40.80 37.83
CA ASN A 773 -59.85 -41.88 37.82
C ASN A 773 -58.51 -41.60 37.12
N GLY A 774 -57.32 -41.89 37.66
CA GLY A 774 -56.92 -42.64 38.86
C GLY A 774 -55.62 -43.39 38.55
N GLY A 775 -54.64 -43.36 39.48
CA GLY A 775 -53.66 -44.45 39.66
C GLY A 775 -52.18 -44.17 39.38
N GLY A 776 -51.37 -44.10 40.46
CA GLY A 776 -50.41 -45.18 40.74
C GLY A 776 -48.89 -44.94 40.61
N ASN A 777 -48.23 -44.89 41.77
CA ASN A 777 -46.84 -45.30 42.11
C ASN A 777 -45.62 -44.59 41.45
N ALA A 778 -44.67 -43.99 42.17
CA ALA A 778 -43.86 -44.32 43.37
C ALA A 778 -42.50 -44.97 43.06
N GLY A 779 -41.43 -44.33 43.59
CA GLY A 779 -40.06 -44.84 43.77
C GLY A 779 -39.03 -44.15 42.86
N GLY A 780 -37.90 -43.59 43.31
CA GLY A 780 -37.23 -43.44 44.61
C GLY A 780 -36.12 -42.38 44.41
N LYS A 781 -35.94 -41.44 45.35
CA LYS A 781 -34.89 -41.37 46.39
C LYS A 781 -33.42 -41.61 45.97
N GLY A 782 -32.63 -40.56 46.19
CA GLY A 782 -31.17 -40.53 46.41
C GLY A 782 -30.71 -39.07 46.21
N GLY A 783 -30.56 -38.24 47.25
CA GLY A 783 -29.48 -38.25 48.25
C GLY A 783 -28.24 -37.62 47.60
N ILE A 784 -27.67 -36.50 48.04
CA ILE A 784 -27.00 -36.27 49.34
C ILE A 784 -26.72 -34.76 49.52
N ASP A 785 -26.77 -34.33 50.79
CA ASP A 785 -26.31 -33.06 51.40
C ASP A 785 -24.97 -32.52 50.82
N GLY A 786 -24.73 -31.21 50.70
CA GLY A 786 -24.65 -30.23 51.79
C GLY A 786 -23.21 -30.16 52.34
N GLY A 787 -22.52 -29.02 52.16
CA GLY A 787 -21.31 -28.73 52.94
C GLY A 787 -20.21 -27.85 52.32
N ASN A 788 -20.34 -26.54 52.55
CA ASN A 788 -19.30 -25.61 53.04
C ASN A 788 -18.02 -25.28 52.21
N GLY A 789 -17.94 -24.00 51.81
CA GLY A 789 -16.82 -23.08 52.10
C GLY A 789 -15.58 -23.13 51.20
N TYR A 790 -15.30 -22.05 50.47
CA TYR A 790 -14.06 -21.26 50.58
C TYR A 790 -14.15 -20.01 49.68
N ALA A 791 -13.68 -18.88 50.21
CA ALA A 791 -13.67 -17.56 49.58
C ALA A 791 -12.41 -17.34 48.72
N TYR A 792 -12.60 -16.72 47.55
CA TYR A 792 -11.72 -15.78 46.81
C TYR A 792 -12.71 -15.03 45.89
N GLY A 793 -12.81 -13.71 45.79
CA GLY A 793 -11.82 -12.65 45.89
C GLY A 793 -11.80 -11.91 44.55
N GLY A 794 -12.63 -10.85 44.42
CA GLY A 794 -12.45 -9.70 43.51
C GLY A 794 -12.49 -9.90 41.98
N GLY A 795 -13.35 -9.15 41.30
CA GLY A 795 -13.24 -8.86 39.86
C GLY A 795 -14.57 -8.56 39.19
N GLY A 796 -14.85 -7.29 38.92
CA GLY A 796 -16.08 -6.83 38.28
C GLY A 796 -16.26 -7.30 36.84
N GLY A 797 -17.52 -7.33 36.41
CA GLY A 797 -17.94 -7.66 35.06
C GLY A 797 -19.34 -8.24 35.08
N GLY A 798 -20.36 -7.38 35.23
CA GLY A 798 -21.76 -7.78 35.14
C GLY A 798 -22.09 -8.23 33.72
N ALA A 799 -21.99 -9.53 33.47
CA ALA A 799 -22.57 -10.15 32.29
C ALA A 799 -24.08 -10.33 32.54
N GLY A 800 -24.90 -9.70 31.70
CA GLY A 800 -26.35 -9.92 31.69
C GLY A 800 -26.65 -11.39 31.42
N SER A 801 -27.38 -12.02 32.33
CA SER A 801 -27.86 -13.39 32.18
C SER A 801 -29.09 -13.43 31.27
N CYS A 802 -29.06 -14.21 30.20
CA CYS A 802 -30.25 -14.58 29.44
C CYS A 802 -30.67 -16.02 29.77
N PHE A 803 -31.92 -16.19 30.18
CA PHE A 803 -32.59 -17.49 30.31
C PHE A 803 -32.95 -18.00 28.90
N SER A 804 -32.65 -19.27 28.60
CA SER A 804 -33.14 -19.95 27.40
C SER A 804 -34.04 -21.13 27.79
N GLY A 805 -35.30 -21.12 27.36
CA GLY A 805 -36.20 -22.27 27.42
C GLY A 805 -36.97 -22.38 26.12
N GLY A 806 -36.78 -23.48 25.38
CA GLY A 806 -37.60 -23.85 24.23
C GLY A 806 -36.80 -24.06 22.94
N SER A 807 -36.58 -25.32 22.60
CA SER A 807 -35.92 -25.79 21.39
C SER A 807 -36.92 -26.06 20.25
N GLY A 808 -36.53 -25.67 19.03
CA GLY A 808 -36.88 -26.38 17.78
C GLY A 808 -37.99 -25.79 16.90
N GLY A 809 -37.60 -25.06 15.86
CA GLY A 809 -38.43 -24.72 14.69
C GLY A 809 -37.63 -23.87 13.70
N GLY A 810 -37.48 -24.31 12.46
CA GLY A 810 -36.44 -23.84 11.52
C GLY A 810 -36.52 -22.36 11.12
N ALA A 811 -35.41 -21.64 11.29
CA ALA A 811 -35.17 -20.35 10.67
C ALA A 811 -34.38 -20.52 9.36
N SER A 812 -34.77 -19.72 8.36
CA SER A 812 -34.18 -19.58 7.04
C SER A 812 -32.69 -19.24 7.11
N LYS A 813 -31.88 -19.95 6.30
CA LYS A 813 -30.44 -19.75 6.16
C LYS A 813 -30.15 -18.44 5.43
N TYR A 814 -29.68 -17.41 6.14
CA TYR A 814 -28.83 -16.37 5.57
C TYR A 814 -27.64 -16.12 6.52
N SER A 815 -26.44 -16.02 5.92
CA SER A 815 -25.14 -16.07 6.59
C SER A 815 -24.89 -14.87 7.50
N LEU A 816 -24.79 -15.09 8.82
CA LEU A 816 -24.26 -14.12 9.78
C LEU A 816 -22.73 -14.11 9.72
N SER A 817 -22.11 -12.95 9.43
CA SER A 817 -20.66 -12.78 9.52
C SER A 817 -20.20 -12.72 10.98
N THR A 818 -19.00 -13.23 11.22
CA THR A 818 -18.49 -13.69 12.50
C THR A 818 -17.77 -12.60 13.31
N SER A 819 -18.45 -11.99 14.28
CA SER A 819 -17.92 -11.68 15.63
C SER A 819 -19.02 -11.01 16.45
N TRP A 820 -19.63 -11.72 17.40
CA TRP A 820 -20.78 -11.23 18.17
C TRP A 820 -20.51 -11.35 19.67
N VAL A 821 -20.63 -10.24 20.40
CA VAL A 821 -20.55 -10.14 21.88
C VAL A 821 -21.74 -9.30 22.36
N GLY A 822 -22.93 -9.88 22.28
CA GLY A 822 -24.19 -9.30 22.76
C GLY A 822 -25.26 -10.40 22.75
N GLY A 823 -26.43 -10.20 23.34
CA GLY A 823 -27.56 -11.15 23.25
C GLY A 823 -28.68 -10.57 22.40
N ILE A 824 -29.17 -11.30 21.39
CA ILE A 824 -30.48 -10.99 20.77
C ILE A 824 -31.52 -11.77 21.56
N SER A 825 -32.45 -11.07 22.23
CA SER A 825 -33.60 -11.70 22.89
C SER A 825 -34.79 -11.66 21.93
N TYR A 826 -35.35 -12.82 21.61
CA TYR A 826 -36.61 -12.94 20.84
C TYR A 826 -37.72 -13.43 21.78
N ASP A 827 -38.60 -12.52 22.22
CA ASP A 827 -39.84 -12.88 22.94
C ASP A 827 -41.04 -12.84 21.97
N GLY A 828 -41.09 -13.77 21.02
CA GLY A 828 -42.19 -13.91 20.08
C GLY A 828 -43.26 -14.89 20.59
N GLY A 829 -44.35 -14.38 21.15
CA GLY A 829 -45.56 -15.17 21.40
C GLY A 829 -46.35 -15.35 20.11
N GLY A 830 -46.65 -16.60 19.73
CA GLY A 830 -47.34 -16.92 18.48
C GLY A 830 -48.75 -16.32 18.40
N GLY A 831 -48.90 -15.25 17.62
CA GLY A 831 -50.18 -14.67 17.20
C GLY A 831 -50.00 -14.02 15.83
N GLY A 832 -50.94 -14.23 14.92
CA GLY A 832 -50.90 -13.72 13.53
C GLY A 832 -51.11 -12.21 13.40
N GLY A 833 -50.28 -11.43 14.09
CA GLY A 833 -50.17 -9.99 13.93
C GLY A 833 -49.23 -9.62 12.79
N ALA A 834 -49.46 -8.45 12.18
CA ALA A 834 -48.56 -7.90 11.16
C ALA A 834 -47.13 -7.77 11.71
N GLY A 835 -46.18 -8.45 11.06
CA GLY A 835 -44.80 -8.54 11.51
C GLY A 835 -44.09 -7.17 11.51
N SER A 836 -43.37 -6.87 12.58
CA SER A 836 -42.41 -5.77 12.62
C SER A 836 -41.09 -6.24 12.00
N ASN A 837 -40.52 -5.48 11.07
CA ASN A 837 -39.27 -5.84 10.39
C ASN A 837 -38.18 -4.80 10.63
N LEU A 838 -36.93 -5.27 10.77
CA LEU A 838 -35.73 -4.42 10.83
C LEU A 838 -34.73 -4.86 9.76
N LEU A 839 -34.31 -3.92 8.92
CA LEU A 839 -33.13 -4.06 8.06
C LEU A 839 -32.04 -3.09 8.53
N LEU A 840 -30.89 -3.62 8.93
CA LEU A 840 -29.70 -2.85 9.28
C LEU A 840 -28.53 -3.27 8.39
N ALA A 841 -28.11 -2.38 7.52
CA ALA A 841 -27.02 -2.59 6.58
C ALA A 841 -25.88 -1.61 6.88
N TYR A 842 -24.63 -2.07 6.87
CA TYR A 842 -23.48 -1.21 7.19
C TYR A 842 -22.19 -1.59 6.47
N ALA A 843 -21.27 -0.64 6.32
CA ALA A 843 -19.95 -0.86 5.71
C ALA A 843 -18.77 -0.80 6.69
N GLY A 844 -18.82 0.10 7.68
CA GLY A 844 -17.78 0.22 8.71
C GLY A 844 -17.84 -0.86 9.78
N ASN A 845 -17.32 -0.56 10.98
CA ASN A 845 -17.35 -1.49 12.10
C ASN A 845 -18.74 -1.51 12.75
N TYR A 846 -19.19 -2.68 13.21
CA TYR A 846 -20.43 -2.80 13.99
C TYR A 846 -20.11 -3.26 15.42
N THR A 847 -20.48 -2.44 16.40
CA THR A 847 -20.38 -2.76 17.82
C THR A 847 -21.75 -2.58 18.46
N ASN A 848 -22.22 -3.60 19.18
CA ASN A 848 -23.50 -3.55 19.89
C ASN A 848 -23.35 -3.99 21.33
N HIS A 849 -23.56 -3.06 22.25
CA HIS A 849 -23.66 -3.28 23.69
C HIS A 849 -25.08 -3.03 24.25
N GLY A 850 -26.02 -2.62 23.40
CA GLY A 850 -27.40 -2.28 23.77
C GLY A 850 -28.41 -3.39 23.46
N SER A 851 -29.65 -3.02 23.16
CA SER A 851 -30.73 -3.96 22.81
C SER A 851 -31.39 -3.66 21.45
N ILE A 852 -31.78 -4.72 20.75
CA ILE A 852 -32.64 -4.68 19.57
C ILE A 852 -33.87 -5.52 19.93
N GLU A 853 -35.03 -4.88 20.04
CA GLU A 853 -36.23 -5.46 20.63
C GLU A 853 -37.37 -5.47 19.61
N ASN A 854 -37.86 -6.67 19.29
CA ASN A 854 -39.04 -6.89 18.46
C ASN A 854 -40.14 -7.56 19.30
N PHE A 855 -41.19 -6.82 19.62
CA PHE A 855 -42.36 -7.36 20.30
C PHE A 855 -43.44 -7.69 19.27
N GLY A 856 -43.47 -8.96 18.86
CA GLY A 856 -44.64 -9.52 18.19
C GLY A 856 -45.83 -9.45 19.16
N GLY A 857 -46.97 -8.93 18.70
CA GLY A 857 -48.13 -8.72 19.56
C GLY A 857 -48.50 -10.00 20.29
N GLN A 858 -48.37 -10.02 21.62
CA GLN A 858 -48.70 -11.20 22.40
C GLN A 858 -50.20 -11.46 22.30
N GLY A 859 -50.58 -12.52 21.59
CA GLY A 859 -51.91 -13.10 21.73
C GLY A 859 -52.13 -13.44 23.22
N GLY A 860 -53.27 -13.03 23.78
CA GLY A 860 -53.58 -13.20 25.21
C GLY A 860 -53.40 -14.66 25.69
N PRO A 861 -53.31 -14.88 27.02
CA PRO A 861 -52.98 -16.18 27.58
C PRO A 861 -54.05 -17.23 27.23
N SER A 862 -53.80 -18.06 26.21
CA SER A 862 -54.59 -19.26 25.96
C SER A 862 -54.20 -20.31 26.99
N SER A 863 -55.03 -20.49 28.02
CA SER A 863 -54.91 -21.60 28.94
C SER A 863 -55.12 -22.93 28.20
N HIS A 864 -54.11 -23.80 28.22
CA HIS A 864 -54.11 -25.19 27.79
C HIS A 864 -54.32 -25.49 26.29
N VAL A 865 -53.27 -26.05 25.68
CA VAL A 865 -53.22 -27.30 24.88
C VAL A 865 -52.11 -27.17 23.83
N SER A 866 -51.13 -28.08 23.92
CA SER A 866 -50.14 -28.31 22.87
C SER A 866 -50.82 -28.74 21.57
N TYR A 867 -50.87 -27.85 20.60
CA TYR A 867 -50.91 -28.20 19.18
C TYR A 867 -49.86 -27.34 18.46
N VAL A 868 -48.82 -28.01 17.98
CA VAL A 868 -47.85 -27.46 17.04
C VAL A 868 -48.50 -27.50 15.67
N GLY A 869 -48.72 -26.33 15.05
CA GLY A 869 -49.23 -26.26 13.68
C GLY A 869 -50.04 -25.00 13.33
N SER A 870 -49.44 -23.83 13.49
CA SER A 870 -49.73 -22.68 12.62
C SER A 870 -48.58 -21.69 12.74
N ASP A 871 -47.78 -21.60 11.68
CA ASP A 871 -46.60 -20.74 11.58
C ASP A 871 -47.03 -19.28 11.57
N GLY A 872 -47.05 -18.64 12.74
CA GLY A 872 -47.13 -17.20 12.86
C GLY A 872 -45.78 -16.60 12.48
N ALA A 873 -45.76 -15.71 11.49
CA ALA A 873 -44.54 -15.02 11.05
C ALA A 873 -43.97 -14.17 12.20
N ALA A 874 -42.90 -14.65 12.84
CA ALA A 874 -42.07 -13.82 13.70
C ALA A 874 -41.31 -12.82 12.81
N GLY A 875 -41.29 -11.54 13.21
CA GLY A 875 -40.68 -10.48 12.41
C GLY A 875 -39.22 -10.75 12.05
N VAL A 876 -38.82 -10.40 10.82
CA VAL A 876 -37.48 -10.66 10.29
C VAL A 876 -36.55 -9.52 10.68
N ASN A 877 -35.48 -9.85 11.39
CA ASN A 877 -34.35 -8.95 11.63
C ASN A 877 -33.19 -9.35 10.72
N LEU A 878 -32.82 -8.47 9.78
CA LEU A 878 -31.72 -8.68 8.85
C LEU A 878 -30.60 -7.67 9.16
N ILE A 879 -29.47 -8.15 9.68
CA ILE A 879 -28.26 -7.34 9.93
C ILE A 879 -27.18 -7.81 8.96
N VAL A 880 -26.70 -6.92 8.07
CA VAL A 880 -25.80 -7.29 6.97
C VAL A 880 -24.64 -6.30 6.86
N GLN A 881 -23.42 -6.83 6.83
CA GLN A 881 -22.25 -6.07 6.42
C GLN A 881 -22.12 -6.09 4.89
N ILE A 882 -21.98 -4.92 4.30
CA ILE A 882 -21.69 -4.73 2.88
C ILE A 882 -20.25 -4.28 2.77
N ASP A 883 -19.44 -5.07 2.08
CA ASP A 883 -18.07 -4.70 1.76
C ASP A 883 -18.11 -3.62 0.68
N VAL A 884 -17.55 -2.45 1.00
CA VAL A 884 -17.44 -1.29 0.09
C VAL A 884 -16.11 -1.31 -0.63
#